data_AF-A0A2P4Y0W8-F1
#
_entry.id   AF-A0A2P4Y0W8-F1
#
_cell.length_a   1.000
_cell.length_b   1.000
_cell.length_c   1.000
_cell.angle_alpha   90.00
_cell.angle_beta   90.00
_cell.angle_gamma   90.00
#
_symmetry.space_group_name_H-M   'P 1'
#
loop_
_entity.id
_entity.type
_entity.pdbx_description
1 polymer ?
#
loop_
_entity_poly.entity_id
_entity_poly.type
_entity_poly.pdbx_seq_one_letter_code
_entity_poly.pdbx_strand_id
1 'polypeptide(L)'
;MKIFNKENPTKRTSVIETLTTHYGDEGLAKIIEAAKLVPATAGLAKRVQTEQIQRWLVAGETPESVYKLLKLDEAGQSLFEQPQIVTWAKYLDNFNKEHPESRMPLLSFLQARYKDEATLVQMLIAAEKVYSTKSLAVRIQAEQTNQWLRMEKVPADVFKLLKLDDIGFSLLENTLFSAWVNYMKLFNEQNPTEKTSVIATLTAHYGDDVLAKIIEAGKKVPSTEALAKRLQSEQMQHWLGKGKTPDDVFALLKLDKAGSELFAQPILARWVAYVDDFNNVNPDKKVTLFSTLASHYSDEVLTPMLIAAKKVPSTEKIAVEVQSVQTQLWLKAKKEPSEIFNYLQLNQEGYNIFSSPVFSAWVQYTDTYRKINYGTKLTTIDTLTKYYDDDVLTYMILEAFNSPSTVAMAKRLETEQLRNWYIQGKSPKDVFKALDLYSSGVTVFDNPLYPVWTKYTVYLGAAEPTYKENPAEKMSLLPTLTARFGDEAVATMLEAAKKNPKTSAIAKQVQDDQLHHWITTGKLPDDVFVLLKLNTVKTSLFDQPQLNTWVMYLDEFKKVNLDSQMTLYSSLATRYDEATLAKMLVVAKTIPSTESIAVRIQAEQTLFWIRTQKQPAAIFEMLKLNTLGTSFMHNPIFRAWVAYTDDFRKFYPGTHLTTIGTLKKYYTYDELVTVFIKASNNPSTASIAKRMETELLREWYFTATPVVDVFKLLNFPKVKMFESPRYTIWTNYIDYVKKIHPTSKIDELTLLTNIFTEEKLSAMLIAAERASSTKTIAKKLLNQQFDRWLAAKKDPKIVYFLWQVKTVTGNSLNTQLYREYVLAYSKL
;
A
#
# COMPACT_ATOMS: atom_id res chain seq x y z
N MET A 1 -57.96 36.48 -87.11
CA MET A 1 -58.23 37.87 -86.67
C MET A 1 -57.83 38.94 -87.67
N LYS A 2 -56.53 39.11 -88.02
CA LYS A 2 -56.12 40.12 -89.02
C LYS A 2 -56.81 39.92 -90.40
N ILE A 3 -56.95 38.67 -90.84
CA ILE A 3 -57.69 38.31 -92.06
C ILE A 3 -59.19 38.61 -91.89
N PHE A 4 -59.81 38.12 -90.81
CA PHE A 4 -61.22 38.41 -90.49
C PHE A 4 -61.57 39.91 -90.44
N ASN A 5 -60.76 40.74 -89.77
CA ASN A 5 -60.97 42.19 -89.67
C ASN A 5 -60.73 42.93 -91.00
N LYS A 6 -59.93 42.35 -91.90
CA LYS A 6 -59.70 42.87 -93.25
C LYS A 6 -60.90 42.55 -94.16
N GLU A 7 -61.50 41.37 -94.00
CA GLU A 7 -62.67 40.92 -94.77
C GLU A 7 -63.99 41.51 -94.24
N ASN A 8 -64.05 41.88 -92.95
CA ASN A 8 -65.24 42.43 -92.30
C ASN A 8 -64.95 43.79 -91.64
N PRO A 9 -64.79 44.87 -92.43
CA PRO A 9 -64.33 46.17 -91.93
C PRO A 9 -65.31 46.85 -90.95
N THR A 10 -66.59 46.49 -90.97
CA THR A 10 -67.64 47.01 -90.06
C THR A 10 -67.88 46.14 -88.83
N LYS A 11 -67.25 44.96 -88.73
CA LYS A 11 -67.33 44.03 -87.57
C LYS A 11 -65.94 43.66 -87.06
N ARG A 12 -65.08 44.65 -86.88
CA ARG A 12 -63.71 44.42 -86.39
C ARG A 12 -63.78 43.92 -84.95
N THR A 13 -63.03 42.87 -84.66
CA THR A 13 -62.86 42.35 -83.29
C THR A 13 -61.39 42.38 -82.89
N SER A 14 -61.09 42.58 -81.61
CA SER A 14 -59.71 42.51 -81.08
C SER A 14 -59.47 41.22 -80.29
N VAL A 15 -58.21 40.76 -80.24
CA VAL A 15 -57.85 39.52 -79.51
C VAL A 15 -58.37 39.61 -78.07
N ILE A 16 -58.24 40.78 -77.45
CA ILE A 16 -58.76 41.03 -76.11
C ILE A 16 -60.29 40.95 -76.01
N GLU A 17 -61.04 41.48 -76.98
CA GLU A 17 -62.51 41.46 -76.98
C GLU A 17 -63.06 40.03 -77.13
N THR A 18 -62.51 39.23 -78.06
CA THR A 18 -62.89 37.82 -78.19
C THR A 18 -62.58 37.06 -76.90
N LEU A 19 -61.36 37.20 -76.37
CA LEU A 19 -60.96 36.47 -75.17
C LEU A 19 -61.79 36.89 -73.94
N THR A 20 -62.10 38.18 -73.79
CA THR A 20 -62.89 38.64 -72.64
C THR A 20 -64.34 38.18 -72.74
N THR A 21 -64.91 38.12 -73.95
CA THR A 21 -66.27 37.59 -74.15
C THR A 21 -66.38 36.13 -73.72
N HIS A 22 -65.32 35.34 -73.95
CA HIS A 22 -65.30 33.92 -73.61
C HIS A 22 -64.95 33.63 -72.15
N TYR A 23 -63.97 34.34 -71.59
CA TYR A 23 -63.39 34.01 -70.28
C TYR A 23 -63.81 34.99 -69.16
N GLY A 24 -64.47 36.09 -69.50
CA GLY A 24 -64.68 37.22 -68.59
C GLY A 24 -63.37 37.92 -68.23
N ASP A 25 -63.46 39.10 -67.61
CA ASP A 25 -62.29 39.90 -67.23
C ASP A 25 -61.45 39.22 -66.13
N GLU A 26 -62.10 38.68 -65.10
CA GLU A 26 -61.46 37.89 -64.03
C GLU A 26 -60.72 36.66 -64.59
N GLY A 27 -61.45 35.80 -65.33
CA GLY A 27 -60.92 34.54 -65.84
C GLY A 27 -59.78 34.76 -66.83
N LEU A 28 -59.91 35.78 -67.70
CA LEU A 28 -58.85 36.14 -68.62
C LEU A 28 -57.61 36.68 -67.89
N ALA A 29 -57.77 37.52 -66.87
CA ALA A 29 -56.64 38.04 -66.10
C ALA A 29 -55.87 36.91 -65.38
N LYS A 30 -56.59 35.91 -64.83
CA LYS A 30 -55.98 34.70 -64.25
C LYS A 30 -55.17 33.92 -65.30
N ILE A 31 -55.74 33.69 -66.49
CA ILE A 31 -55.07 32.99 -67.60
C ILE A 31 -53.82 33.77 -68.05
N ILE A 32 -53.91 35.10 -68.15
CA ILE A 32 -52.79 35.96 -68.53
C ILE A 32 -51.63 35.84 -67.53
N GLU A 33 -51.91 35.91 -66.24
CA GLU A 33 -50.87 35.82 -65.20
C GLU A 33 -50.22 34.44 -65.17
N ALA A 34 -51.00 33.37 -65.34
CA ALA A 34 -50.45 32.03 -65.51
C ALA A 34 -49.58 31.90 -66.78
N ALA A 35 -50.06 32.42 -67.91
CA ALA A 35 -49.34 32.38 -69.18
C ALA A 35 -48.07 33.26 -69.20
N LYS A 36 -47.97 34.26 -68.32
CA LYS A 36 -46.74 35.06 -68.12
C LYS A 36 -45.62 34.26 -67.44
N LEU A 37 -45.94 33.20 -66.71
CA LEU A 37 -44.95 32.33 -66.04
C LEU A 37 -44.27 31.37 -67.02
N VAL A 38 -44.87 31.11 -68.18
CA VAL A 38 -44.32 30.20 -69.19
C VAL A 38 -43.55 31.00 -70.25
N PRO A 39 -42.23 30.77 -70.44
CA PRO A 39 -41.41 31.58 -71.34
C PRO A 39 -41.94 31.68 -72.78
N ALA A 40 -42.49 30.59 -73.32
CA ALA A 40 -43.02 30.53 -74.68
C ALA A 40 -44.26 31.40 -74.90
N THR A 41 -45.08 31.62 -73.87
CA THR A 41 -46.33 32.40 -73.96
C THR A 41 -46.23 33.79 -73.35
N ALA A 42 -45.16 34.08 -72.60
CA ALA A 42 -45.00 35.32 -71.85
C ALA A 42 -45.10 36.58 -72.71
N GLY A 43 -44.54 36.56 -73.93
CA GLY A 43 -44.61 37.70 -74.86
C GLY A 43 -46.05 38.03 -75.28
N LEU A 44 -46.83 37.01 -75.65
CA LEU A 44 -48.23 37.19 -76.02
C LEU A 44 -49.07 37.57 -74.81
N ALA A 45 -48.89 36.92 -73.66
CA ALA A 45 -49.62 37.22 -72.44
C ALA A 45 -49.40 38.67 -71.97
N LYS A 46 -48.17 39.19 -72.04
CA LYS A 46 -47.88 40.62 -71.76
C LYS A 46 -48.61 41.55 -72.72
N ARG A 47 -48.70 41.21 -74.01
CA ARG A 47 -49.45 42.01 -74.98
C ARG A 47 -50.94 42.02 -74.66
N VAL A 48 -51.52 40.85 -74.41
CA VAL A 48 -52.95 40.72 -74.05
C VAL A 48 -53.25 41.43 -72.74
N GLN A 49 -52.36 41.36 -71.73
CA GLN A 49 -52.49 42.15 -70.49
C GLN A 49 -52.56 43.66 -70.77
N THR A 50 -51.69 44.16 -71.66
CA THR A 50 -51.70 45.58 -72.05
C THR A 50 -53.00 45.94 -72.79
N GLU A 51 -53.46 45.10 -73.71
CA GLU A 51 -54.74 45.29 -74.41
C GLU A 51 -55.92 45.29 -73.41
N GLN A 52 -55.90 44.41 -72.39
CA GLN A 52 -56.91 44.35 -71.34
C GLN A 52 -56.95 45.63 -70.49
N ILE A 53 -55.79 46.07 -70.01
CA ILE A 53 -55.65 47.32 -69.24
C ILE A 53 -56.13 48.53 -70.04
N GLN A 54 -55.73 48.63 -71.31
CA GLN A 54 -56.12 49.73 -72.19
C GLN A 54 -57.63 49.75 -72.45
N ARG A 55 -58.27 48.58 -72.57
CA ARG A 55 -59.72 48.49 -72.69
C ARG A 55 -60.42 49.07 -71.45
N TRP A 56 -59.97 48.75 -70.25
CA TRP A 56 -60.55 49.31 -69.02
C TRP A 56 -60.32 50.82 -68.90
N LEU A 57 -59.15 51.33 -69.31
CA LEU A 57 -58.85 52.77 -69.33
C LEU A 57 -59.76 53.53 -70.30
N VAL A 58 -59.89 53.05 -71.54
CA VAL A 58 -60.76 53.67 -72.57
C VAL A 58 -62.24 53.62 -72.15
N ALA A 59 -62.65 52.57 -71.44
CA ALA A 59 -64.01 52.46 -70.90
C ALA A 59 -64.27 53.41 -69.70
N GLY A 60 -63.25 54.13 -69.21
CA GLY A 60 -63.39 55.03 -68.07
C GLY A 60 -63.62 54.30 -66.74
N GLU A 61 -63.21 53.03 -66.66
CA GLU A 61 -63.32 52.27 -65.41
C GLU A 61 -62.46 52.93 -64.32
N THR A 62 -62.86 52.77 -63.07
CA THR A 62 -62.07 53.23 -61.91
C THR A 62 -61.26 52.06 -61.33
N PRO A 63 -60.17 52.30 -60.57
CA PRO A 63 -59.48 51.25 -59.83
C PRO A 63 -60.40 50.43 -58.94
N GLU A 64 -61.42 51.05 -58.34
CA GLU A 64 -62.46 50.36 -57.57
C GLU A 64 -63.28 49.40 -58.44
N SER A 65 -63.74 49.86 -59.60
CA SER A 65 -64.55 49.07 -60.52
C SER A 65 -63.76 47.87 -61.04
N VAL A 66 -62.52 48.08 -61.49
CA VAL A 66 -61.65 46.98 -61.98
C VAL A 66 -61.31 46.00 -60.85
N TYR A 67 -61.15 46.46 -59.60
CA TYR A 67 -60.92 45.57 -58.47
C TYR A 67 -62.08 44.58 -58.27
N LYS A 68 -63.33 45.07 -58.36
CA LYS A 68 -64.56 44.25 -58.28
C LYS A 68 -64.77 43.39 -59.52
N LEU A 69 -64.47 43.92 -60.70
CA LEU A 69 -64.54 43.19 -61.97
C LEU A 69 -63.63 41.95 -61.97
N LEU A 70 -62.50 42.05 -61.27
CA LEU A 70 -61.54 40.96 -61.05
C LEU A 70 -61.84 40.12 -59.80
N LYS A 71 -62.98 40.36 -59.12
CA LYS A 71 -63.43 39.75 -57.87
C LYS A 71 -62.38 39.71 -56.78
N LEU A 72 -61.56 40.76 -56.71
CA LEU A 72 -60.50 40.87 -55.71
C LEU A 72 -61.06 41.29 -54.33
N ASP A 73 -62.25 41.90 -54.29
CA ASP A 73 -62.97 42.26 -53.06
C ASP A 73 -63.54 41.05 -52.31
N GLU A 74 -63.82 39.95 -53.01
CA GLU A 74 -64.24 38.68 -52.41
C GLU A 74 -63.07 37.87 -51.82
N ALA A 75 -61.83 38.23 -52.14
CA ALA A 75 -60.65 37.42 -51.81
C ALA A 75 -60.23 37.48 -50.33
N GLY A 76 -60.72 38.44 -49.55
CA GLY A 76 -60.41 38.55 -48.12
C GLY A 76 -58.90 38.54 -47.84
N GLN A 77 -58.45 37.73 -46.88
CA GLN A 77 -57.00 37.60 -46.57
C GLN A 77 -56.21 36.82 -47.62
N SER A 78 -56.87 36.12 -48.54
CA SER A 78 -56.28 35.40 -49.67
C SER A 78 -56.04 36.29 -50.90
N LEU A 79 -56.07 37.62 -50.74
CA LEU A 79 -55.90 38.56 -51.86
C LEU A 79 -54.64 38.31 -52.69
N PHE A 80 -53.51 38.07 -52.05
CA PHE A 80 -52.24 37.81 -52.74
C PHE A 80 -52.10 36.38 -53.24
N GLU A 81 -53.05 35.49 -52.95
CA GLU A 81 -53.17 34.19 -53.61
C GLU A 81 -53.86 34.33 -54.98
N GLN A 82 -54.53 35.45 -55.23
CA GLN A 82 -55.20 35.75 -56.48
C GLN A 82 -54.21 36.33 -57.50
N PRO A 83 -53.80 35.61 -58.55
CA PRO A 83 -52.74 36.06 -59.46
C PRO A 83 -53.12 37.36 -60.18
N GLN A 84 -54.41 37.59 -60.43
CA GLN A 84 -54.91 38.79 -61.10
C GLN A 84 -54.73 40.09 -60.30
N ILE A 85 -54.33 40.03 -59.02
CA ILE A 85 -53.94 41.22 -58.24
C ILE A 85 -52.77 41.98 -58.88
N VAL A 86 -51.86 41.26 -59.54
CA VAL A 86 -50.72 41.84 -60.25
C VAL A 86 -51.17 42.63 -61.48
N THR A 87 -52.16 42.12 -62.20
CA THR A 87 -52.78 42.83 -63.32
C THR A 87 -53.52 44.06 -62.83
N TRP A 88 -54.26 43.96 -61.73
CA TRP A 88 -54.92 45.12 -61.12
C TRP A 88 -53.94 46.20 -60.65
N ALA A 89 -52.85 45.83 -59.99
CA ALA A 89 -51.83 46.80 -59.55
C ALA A 89 -51.19 47.54 -60.74
N LYS A 90 -50.94 46.84 -61.85
CA LYS A 90 -50.46 47.46 -63.09
C LYS A 90 -51.51 48.37 -63.74
N TYR A 91 -52.79 48.01 -63.65
CA TYR A 91 -53.88 48.89 -64.07
C TYR A 91 -53.90 50.17 -63.22
N LEU A 92 -53.79 50.06 -61.89
CA LEU A 92 -53.72 51.21 -60.98
C LEU A 92 -52.54 52.14 -61.34
N ASP A 93 -51.38 51.59 -61.70
CA ASP A 93 -50.23 52.40 -62.14
C ASP A 93 -50.52 53.19 -63.42
N ASN A 94 -51.14 52.54 -64.41
CA ASN A 94 -51.50 53.19 -65.66
C ASN A 94 -52.59 54.25 -65.43
N PHE A 95 -53.60 53.94 -64.61
CA PHE A 95 -54.66 54.88 -64.23
C PHE A 95 -54.06 56.10 -63.53
N ASN A 96 -53.19 55.91 -62.55
CA ASN A 96 -52.48 56.98 -61.84
C ASN A 96 -51.60 57.85 -62.76
N LYS A 97 -51.12 57.29 -63.88
CA LYS A 97 -50.32 58.00 -64.87
C LYS A 97 -51.18 58.85 -65.80
N GLU A 98 -52.36 58.36 -66.17
CA GLU A 98 -53.33 59.09 -67.01
C GLU A 98 -54.16 60.11 -66.22
N HIS A 99 -54.31 59.90 -64.90
CA HIS A 99 -55.04 60.78 -63.98
C HIS A 99 -54.19 61.22 -62.76
N PRO A 100 -53.14 62.05 -62.95
CA PRO A 100 -52.24 62.45 -61.86
C PRO A 100 -52.95 63.15 -60.68
N GLU A 101 -54.02 63.90 -60.95
CA GLU A 101 -54.83 64.60 -59.96
C GLU A 101 -55.64 63.67 -59.04
N SER A 102 -55.93 62.45 -59.49
CA SER A 102 -56.66 61.43 -58.75
C SER A 102 -55.75 60.28 -58.29
N ARG A 103 -54.44 60.52 -58.24
CA ARG A 103 -53.44 59.50 -57.95
C ARG A 103 -53.65 58.88 -56.57
N MET A 104 -53.77 57.57 -56.52
CA MET A 104 -53.92 56.80 -55.29
C MET A 104 -52.74 55.83 -55.08
N PRO A 105 -52.02 55.90 -53.95
CA PRO A 105 -51.02 54.90 -53.59
C PRO A 105 -51.65 53.51 -53.42
N LEU A 106 -50.94 52.49 -53.86
CA LEU A 106 -51.38 51.10 -53.77
C LEU A 106 -51.61 50.70 -52.31
N LEU A 107 -50.69 51.08 -51.41
CA LEU A 107 -50.85 50.85 -49.97
C LEU A 107 -52.12 51.49 -49.41
N SER A 108 -52.43 52.74 -49.78
CA SER A 108 -53.62 53.45 -49.29
C SER A 108 -54.92 52.77 -49.73
N PHE A 109 -54.97 52.25 -50.96
CA PHE A 109 -56.12 51.48 -51.44
C PHE A 109 -56.34 50.21 -50.61
N LEU A 110 -55.27 49.52 -50.23
CA LEU A 110 -55.34 48.31 -49.41
C LEU A 110 -55.67 48.62 -47.95
N GLN A 111 -55.10 49.67 -47.35
CA GLN A 111 -55.38 50.09 -45.97
C GLN A 111 -56.84 50.47 -45.74
N ALA A 112 -57.53 51.01 -46.77
CA ALA A 112 -58.97 51.27 -46.70
C ALA A 112 -59.81 50.00 -46.49
N ARG A 113 -59.28 48.81 -46.83
CA ARG A 113 -59.95 47.50 -46.78
C ARG A 113 -59.47 46.63 -45.63
N TYR A 114 -58.16 46.63 -45.38
CA TYR A 114 -57.54 45.92 -44.27
C TYR A 114 -57.24 46.90 -43.15
N LYS A 115 -58.29 47.24 -42.38
CA LYS A 115 -58.19 48.22 -41.27
C LYS A 115 -57.24 47.80 -40.17
N ASP A 116 -57.07 46.49 -39.96
CA ASP A 116 -56.02 45.97 -39.09
C ASP A 116 -54.67 45.95 -39.83
N GLU A 117 -53.79 46.85 -39.41
CA GLU A 117 -52.44 46.99 -39.96
C GLU A 117 -51.63 45.70 -39.82
N ALA A 118 -51.78 44.98 -38.70
CA ALA A 118 -51.07 43.73 -38.47
C ALA A 118 -51.47 42.67 -39.51
N THR A 119 -52.77 42.53 -39.78
CA THR A 119 -53.28 41.63 -40.83
C THR A 119 -52.63 41.93 -42.19
N LEU A 120 -52.59 43.21 -42.61
CA LEU A 120 -52.00 43.57 -43.90
C LEU A 120 -50.49 43.28 -43.96
N VAL A 121 -49.74 43.56 -42.89
CA VAL A 121 -48.31 43.22 -42.79
C VAL A 121 -48.09 41.71 -42.97
N GLN A 122 -48.91 40.88 -42.31
CA GLN A 122 -48.78 39.42 -42.41
C GLN A 122 -49.12 38.90 -43.80
N MET A 123 -50.14 39.47 -44.44
CA MET A 123 -50.48 39.17 -45.84
C MET A 123 -49.31 39.49 -46.78
N LEU A 124 -48.62 40.63 -46.57
CA LEU A 124 -47.45 41.02 -47.37
C LEU A 124 -46.24 40.11 -47.15
N ILE A 125 -45.96 39.73 -45.90
CA ILE A 125 -44.89 38.77 -45.57
C ILE A 125 -45.14 37.42 -46.25
N ALA A 126 -46.39 36.94 -46.27
CA ALA A 126 -46.75 35.72 -46.99
C ALA A 126 -46.61 35.91 -48.51
N ALA A 127 -47.09 37.03 -49.05
CA ALA A 127 -47.06 37.35 -50.48
C ALA A 127 -45.63 37.51 -51.04
N GLU A 128 -44.68 37.96 -50.23
CA GLU A 128 -43.26 38.08 -50.60
C GLU A 128 -42.63 36.70 -50.89
N LYS A 129 -43.11 35.64 -50.23
CA LYS A 129 -42.61 34.26 -50.40
C LYS A 129 -43.13 33.61 -51.68
N VAL A 130 -44.17 34.17 -52.30
CA VAL A 130 -44.81 33.62 -53.50
C VAL A 130 -44.26 34.32 -54.75
N TYR A 131 -43.73 33.53 -55.70
CA TYR A 131 -43.04 34.07 -56.89
C TYR A 131 -43.86 35.10 -57.68
N SER A 132 -45.14 34.83 -57.92
CA SER A 132 -46.03 35.70 -58.72
C SER A 132 -46.33 37.04 -58.06
N THR A 133 -46.38 37.11 -56.72
CA THR A 133 -46.73 38.32 -55.97
C THR A 133 -45.54 38.98 -55.29
N LYS A 134 -44.36 38.35 -55.30
CA LYS A 134 -43.16 38.86 -54.62
C LYS A 134 -42.85 40.31 -54.95
N SER A 135 -42.82 40.67 -56.24
CA SER A 135 -42.50 42.05 -56.66
C SER A 135 -43.53 43.07 -56.17
N LEU A 136 -44.81 42.68 -56.15
CA LEU A 136 -45.89 43.52 -55.67
C LEU A 136 -45.83 43.69 -54.14
N ALA A 137 -45.61 42.60 -53.41
CA ALA A 137 -45.44 42.61 -51.96
C ALA A 137 -44.26 43.50 -51.53
N VAL A 138 -43.08 43.34 -52.15
CA VAL A 138 -41.89 44.16 -51.90
C VAL A 138 -42.16 45.64 -52.14
N ARG A 139 -42.89 45.96 -53.22
CA ARG A 139 -43.28 47.34 -53.49
C ARG A 139 -44.19 47.90 -52.39
N ILE A 140 -45.21 47.16 -51.98
CA ILE A 140 -46.15 47.61 -50.93
C ILE A 140 -45.42 47.73 -49.59
N GLN A 141 -44.54 46.79 -49.24
CA GLN A 141 -43.69 46.87 -48.04
C GLN A 141 -42.78 48.09 -48.06
N ALA A 142 -42.26 48.50 -49.23
CA ALA A 142 -41.48 49.73 -49.37
C ALA A 142 -42.35 50.99 -49.17
N GLU A 143 -43.57 51.02 -49.75
CA GLU A 143 -44.55 52.09 -49.47
C GLU A 143 -44.87 52.15 -47.96
N GLN A 144 -45.05 50.99 -47.32
CA GLN A 144 -45.38 50.87 -45.91
C GLN A 144 -44.24 51.32 -45.00
N THR A 145 -43.00 50.92 -45.31
CA THR A 145 -41.80 51.35 -44.58
C THR A 145 -41.63 52.88 -44.64
N ASN A 146 -41.86 53.48 -45.81
CA ASN A 146 -41.79 54.93 -45.98
C ASN A 146 -42.92 55.65 -45.22
N GLN A 147 -44.12 55.07 -45.19
CA GLN A 147 -45.22 55.60 -44.39
C GLN A 147 -44.91 55.53 -42.89
N TRP A 148 -44.38 54.40 -42.40
CA TRP A 148 -43.96 54.24 -41.02
C TRP A 148 -42.91 55.28 -40.61
N LEU A 149 -41.92 55.54 -41.46
CA LEU A 149 -40.92 56.59 -41.22
C LEU A 149 -41.56 57.99 -41.13
N ARG A 150 -42.45 58.34 -42.06
CA ARG A 150 -43.16 59.64 -42.07
C ARG A 150 -44.07 59.84 -40.86
N MET A 151 -44.64 58.75 -40.36
CA MET A 151 -45.50 58.76 -39.17
C MET A 151 -44.71 58.60 -37.87
N GLU A 152 -43.38 58.60 -37.94
CA GLU A 152 -42.49 58.41 -36.79
C GLU A 152 -42.86 57.17 -35.96
N LYS A 153 -43.29 56.10 -36.64
CA LYS A 153 -43.73 54.89 -35.96
C LYS A 153 -42.55 54.24 -35.25
N VAL A 154 -42.61 54.16 -33.92
CA VAL A 154 -41.45 53.76 -33.12
C VAL A 154 -41.02 52.33 -33.45
N PRO A 155 -39.70 52.03 -33.48
CA PRO A 155 -39.20 50.71 -33.84
C PRO A 155 -39.77 49.55 -33.02
N ALA A 156 -40.11 49.77 -31.74
CA ALA A 156 -40.71 48.73 -30.89
C ALA A 156 -42.08 48.25 -31.39
N ASP A 157 -42.89 49.14 -31.97
CA ASP A 157 -44.20 48.77 -32.54
C ASP A 157 -44.03 48.01 -33.85
N VAL A 158 -43.08 48.44 -34.69
CA VAL A 158 -42.76 47.74 -35.94
C VAL A 158 -42.20 46.34 -35.66
N PHE A 159 -41.45 46.16 -34.56
CA PHE A 159 -40.95 44.84 -34.13
C PHE A 159 -42.10 43.85 -33.89
N LYS A 160 -43.16 44.29 -33.21
CA LYS A 160 -44.37 43.49 -32.94
C LYS A 160 -45.22 43.25 -34.20
N LEU A 161 -45.36 44.27 -35.07
CA LEU A 161 -46.10 44.12 -36.33
C LEU A 161 -45.48 43.05 -37.25
N LEU A 162 -44.15 42.96 -37.24
CA LEU A 162 -43.40 41.94 -37.96
C LEU A 162 -43.40 40.57 -37.23
N LYS A 163 -44.06 40.46 -36.08
CA LYS A 163 -44.08 39.27 -35.20
C LYS A 163 -42.67 38.76 -34.83
N LEU A 164 -41.75 39.70 -34.59
CA LEU A 164 -40.38 39.38 -34.21
C LEU A 164 -40.24 39.04 -32.71
N ASP A 165 -41.26 39.37 -31.93
CA ASP A 165 -41.40 39.13 -30.50
C ASP A 165 -41.63 37.65 -30.12
N ASP A 166 -42.15 36.85 -31.05
CA ASP A 166 -42.48 35.43 -30.82
C ASP A 166 -41.45 34.44 -31.41
N ILE A 167 -40.35 34.93 -32.00
CA ILE A 167 -39.38 34.09 -32.72
C ILE A 167 -38.39 33.38 -31.77
N GLY A 168 -38.07 33.99 -30.63
CA GLY A 168 -37.13 33.42 -29.66
C GLY A 168 -35.72 33.24 -30.21
N PHE A 169 -35.14 32.04 -30.08
CA PHE A 169 -33.73 31.78 -30.38
C PHE A 169 -33.35 31.89 -31.87
N SER A 170 -34.32 31.77 -32.78
CA SER A 170 -34.09 31.91 -34.23
C SER A 170 -34.21 33.36 -34.73
N LEU A 171 -34.35 34.34 -33.83
CA LEU A 171 -34.57 35.74 -34.16
C LEU A 171 -33.49 36.30 -35.10
N LEU A 172 -32.22 36.01 -34.80
CA LEU A 172 -31.09 36.57 -35.54
C LEU A 172 -30.97 36.01 -36.97
N GLU A 173 -31.54 34.84 -37.22
CA GLU A 173 -31.58 34.19 -38.55
C GLU A 173 -32.74 34.72 -39.40
N ASN A 174 -33.68 35.46 -38.80
CA ASN A 174 -34.87 35.92 -39.49
C ASN A 174 -34.57 37.13 -40.40
N THR A 175 -34.94 37.03 -41.68
CA THR A 175 -34.71 38.12 -42.66
C THR A 175 -35.49 39.40 -42.33
N LEU A 176 -36.66 39.29 -41.70
CA LEU A 176 -37.44 40.44 -41.22
C LEU A 176 -36.77 41.14 -40.05
N PHE A 177 -35.99 40.43 -39.22
CA PHE A 177 -35.19 41.06 -38.17
C PHE A 177 -34.11 41.96 -38.78
N SER A 178 -33.45 41.51 -39.85
CA SER A 178 -32.48 42.35 -40.59
C SER A 178 -33.14 43.57 -41.22
N ALA A 179 -34.34 43.42 -41.80
CA ALA A 179 -35.11 44.55 -42.32
C ALA A 179 -35.51 45.54 -41.21
N TRP A 180 -35.91 45.04 -40.05
CA TRP A 180 -36.23 45.85 -38.88
C TRP A 180 -35.03 46.60 -38.30
N VAL A 181 -33.84 45.98 -38.25
CA VAL A 181 -32.59 46.67 -37.86
C VAL A 181 -32.29 47.83 -38.82
N ASN A 182 -32.52 47.66 -40.11
CA ASN A 182 -32.37 48.74 -41.10
C ASN A 182 -33.43 49.83 -40.92
N TYR A 183 -34.69 49.46 -40.65
CA TYR A 183 -35.74 50.41 -40.32
C TYR A 183 -35.35 51.27 -39.11
N MET A 184 -34.87 50.65 -38.03
CA MET A 184 -34.41 51.37 -36.84
C MET A 184 -33.27 52.34 -37.14
N LYS A 185 -32.33 51.96 -38.01
CA LYS A 185 -31.25 52.85 -38.45
C LYS A 185 -31.81 54.11 -39.12
N LEU A 186 -32.72 53.94 -40.09
CA LEU A 186 -33.35 55.06 -40.79
C LEU A 186 -34.20 55.93 -39.84
N PHE A 187 -34.95 55.31 -38.94
CA PHE A 187 -35.73 56.00 -37.91
C PHE A 187 -34.82 56.88 -37.03
N ASN A 188 -33.70 56.33 -36.53
CA ASN A 188 -32.76 57.06 -35.68
C ASN A 188 -32.01 58.19 -36.40
N GLU A 189 -31.82 58.07 -37.72
CA GLU A 189 -31.24 59.13 -38.56
C GLU A 189 -32.22 60.30 -38.75
N GLN A 190 -33.52 60.01 -38.87
CA GLN A 190 -34.57 61.03 -39.02
C GLN A 190 -35.02 61.65 -37.69
N ASN A 191 -34.94 60.89 -36.59
CA ASN A 191 -35.42 61.29 -35.26
C ASN A 191 -34.27 61.32 -34.23
N PRO A 192 -33.35 62.29 -34.31
CA PRO A 192 -32.11 62.26 -33.53
C PRO A 192 -32.30 62.46 -32.02
N THR A 193 -33.44 63.02 -31.58
CA THR A 193 -33.80 63.23 -30.17
C THR A 193 -34.52 62.03 -29.54
N GLU A 194 -35.05 61.12 -30.35
CA GLU A 194 -35.80 59.93 -29.90
C GLU A 194 -35.08 58.62 -30.24
N LYS A 195 -33.75 58.69 -30.41
CA LYS A 195 -32.94 57.52 -30.77
C LYS A 195 -33.15 56.39 -29.77
N THR A 196 -33.47 55.22 -30.31
CA THR A 196 -33.45 53.96 -29.58
C THR A 196 -32.33 53.07 -30.12
N SER A 197 -32.10 51.92 -29.50
CA SER A 197 -31.12 50.95 -29.98
C SER A 197 -31.75 49.57 -30.12
N VAL A 198 -31.13 48.75 -30.98
CA VAL A 198 -31.54 47.36 -31.18
C VAL A 198 -31.51 46.66 -29.83
N ILE A 199 -30.41 46.83 -29.09
CA ILE A 199 -30.23 46.20 -27.79
C ILE A 199 -31.25 46.65 -26.74
N ALA A 200 -31.62 47.94 -26.70
CA ALA A 200 -32.61 48.42 -25.73
C ALA A 200 -33.99 47.79 -25.99
N THR A 201 -34.38 47.69 -27.27
CA THR A 201 -35.65 47.06 -27.66
C THR A 201 -35.65 45.57 -27.30
N LEU A 202 -34.57 44.85 -27.66
CA LEU A 202 -34.46 43.43 -27.36
C LEU A 202 -34.40 43.15 -25.85
N THR A 203 -33.72 44.01 -25.08
CA THR A 203 -33.61 43.87 -23.62
C THR A 203 -34.96 44.08 -22.94
N ALA A 204 -35.73 45.08 -23.39
CA ALA A 204 -37.08 45.34 -22.88
C ALA A 204 -38.04 44.17 -23.14
N HIS A 205 -37.84 43.43 -24.24
CA HIS A 205 -38.71 42.31 -24.61
C HIS A 205 -38.28 40.98 -23.98
N TYR A 206 -37.02 40.58 -24.15
CA TYR A 206 -36.53 39.28 -23.73
C TYR A 206 -35.98 39.26 -22.30
N GLY A 207 -35.61 40.43 -21.74
CA GLY A 207 -34.80 40.50 -20.53
C GLY A 207 -33.33 40.16 -20.81
N ASP A 208 -32.44 40.56 -19.90
CA ASP A 208 -30.99 40.43 -20.08
C ASP A 208 -30.50 38.97 -20.17
N ASP A 209 -31.06 38.06 -19.36
CA ASP A 209 -30.62 36.66 -19.31
C ASP A 209 -30.99 35.89 -20.58
N VAL A 210 -32.24 36.03 -21.05
CA VAL A 210 -32.71 35.33 -22.25
C VAL A 210 -32.03 35.93 -23.47
N LEU A 211 -31.91 37.25 -23.54
CA LEU A 211 -31.23 37.92 -24.65
C LEU A 211 -29.76 37.51 -24.77
N ALA A 212 -29.04 37.42 -23.65
CA ALA A 212 -27.65 36.95 -23.66
C ALA A 212 -27.54 35.52 -24.24
N LYS A 213 -28.50 34.64 -23.94
CA LYS A 213 -28.56 33.28 -24.50
C LYS A 213 -28.90 33.28 -26.00
N ILE A 214 -29.81 34.14 -26.46
CA ILE A 214 -30.12 34.30 -27.90
C ILE A 214 -28.88 34.75 -28.66
N ILE A 215 -28.13 35.72 -28.11
CA ILE A 215 -26.88 36.21 -28.69
C ILE A 215 -25.82 35.11 -28.74
N GLU A 216 -25.64 34.34 -27.66
CA GLU A 216 -24.70 33.22 -27.65
C GLU A 216 -25.07 32.09 -28.63
N ALA A 217 -26.37 31.82 -28.82
CA ALA A 217 -26.82 30.89 -29.84
C ALA A 217 -26.48 31.40 -31.25
N GLY A 218 -26.75 32.69 -31.54
CA GLY A 218 -26.44 33.30 -32.82
C GLY A 218 -24.94 33.37 -33.14
N LYS A 219 -24.07 33.40 -32.14
CA LYS A 219 -22.61 33.31 -32.35
C LYS A 219 -22.16 31.95 -32.86
N LYS A 220 -22.93 30.89 -32.60
CA LYS A 220 -22.61 29.53 -33.06
C LYS A 220 -23.04 29.27 -34.49
N VAL A 221 -23.88 30.14 -35.06
CA VAL A 221 -24.39 30.01 -36.43
C VAL A 221 -23.60 30.96 -37.35
N PRO A 222 -22.88 30.45 -38.36
CA PRO A 222 -21.99 31.27 -39.19
C PRO A 222 -22.66 32.47 -39.88
N SER A 223 -23.91 32.33 -40.31
CA SER A 223 -24.66 33.42 -40.98
C SER A 223 -25.01 34.58 -40.04
N THR A 224 -25.09 34.35 -38.73
CA THR A 224 -25.49 35.35 -37.73
C THR A 224 -24.36 35.79 -36.81
N GLU A 225 -23.18 35.16 -36.89
CA GLU A 225 -22.07 35.37 -35.96
C GLU A 225 -21.65 36.85 -35.84
N ALA A 226 -21.50 37.54 -36.96
CA ALA A 226 -21.07 38.95 -36.97
C ALA A 226 -22.09 39.87 -36.28
N LEU A 227 -23.39 39.65 -36.54
CA LEU A 227 -24.47 40.40 -35.90
C LEU A 227 -24.55 40.08 -34.40
N ALA A 228 -24.46 38.80 -34.04
CA ALA A 228 -24.48 38.36 -32.66
C ALA A 228 -23.30 38.94 -31.87
N LYS A 229 -22.08 38.94 -32.41
CA LYS A 229 -20.89 39.60 -31.81
C LYS A 229 -21.12 41.09 -31.60
N ARG A 230 -21.68 41.79 -32.58
CA ARG A 230 -22.03 43.21 -32.46
C ARG A 230 -23.06 43.44 -31.34
N LEU A 231 -24.16 42.68 -31.33
CA LEU A 231 -25.19 42.78 -30.29
C LEU A 231 -24.63 42.48 -28.90
N GLN A 232 -23.68 41.54 -28.80
CA GLN A 232 -23.01 41.22 -27.55
C GLN A 232 -22.21 42.40 -27.00
N SER A 233 -21.53 43.15 -27.88
CA SER A 233 -20.84 44.38 -27.49
C SER A 233 -21.83 45.48 -27.12
N GLU A 234 -22.90 45.65 -27.90
CA GLU A 234 -23.96 46.61 -27.58
C GLU A 234 -24.63 46.30 -26.22
N GLN A 235 -24.79 45.03 -25.85
CA GLN A 235 -25.33 44.59 -24.55
C GLN A 235 -24.44 45.03 -23.38
N MET A 236 -23.13 44.79 -23.48
CA MET A 236 -22.19 45.23 -22.44
C MET A 236 -22.16 46.75 -22.30
N GLN A 237 -22.13 47.47 -23.42
CA GLN A 237 -22.17 48.94 -23.42
C GLN A 237 -23.50 49.47 -22.86
N HIS A 238 -24.61 48.78 -23.11
CA HIS A 238 -25.90 49.11 -22.53
C HIS A 238 -25.88 48.98 -20.99
N TRP A 239 -25.33 47.89 -20.46
CA TRP A 239 -25.17 47.71 -19.02
C TRP A 239 -24.25 48.77 -18.39
N LEU A 240 -23.11 49.07 -19.02
CA LEU A 240 -22.19 50.13 -18.58
C LEU A 240 -22.88 51.50 -18.57
N GLY A 241 -23.58 51.86 -19.65
CA GLY A 241 -24.31 53.13 -19.76
C GLY A 241 -25.46 53.26 -18.74
N LYS A 242 -26.00 52.15 -18.25
CA LYS A 242 -26.98 52.10 -17.16
C LYS A 242 -26.35 52.02 -15.76
N GLY A 243 -25.01 52.06 -15.66
CA GLY A 243 -24.28 52.03 -14.40
C GLY A 243 -24.42 50.71 -13.64
N LYS A 244 -24.69 49.60 -14.33
CA LYS A 244 -24.77 48.27 -13.70
C LYS A 244 -23.39 47.87 -13.18
N THR A 245 -23.34 47.37 -11.96
CA THR A 245 -22.11 46.83 -11.38
C THR A 245 -21.86 45.41 -11.89
N PRO A 246 -20.63 44.88 -11.76
CA PRO A 246 -20.38 43.47 -12.05
C PRO A 246 -21.25 42.52 -11.22
N ASP A 247 -21.61 42.87 -9.98
CA ASP A 247 -22.55 42.09 -9.17
C ASP A 247 -23.99 42.12 -9.75
N ASP A 248 -24.46 43.29 -10.18
CA ASP A 248 -25.75 43.40 -10.87
C ASP A 248 -25.81 42.53 -12.13
N VAL A 249 -24.75 42.59 -12.95
CA VAL A 249 -24.69 41.78 -14.19
C VAL A 249 -24.57 40.29 -13.88
N PHE A 250 -23.89 39.91 -12.80
CA PHE A 250 -23.83 38.52 -12.34
C PHE A 250 -25.23 37.98 -12.04
N ALA A 251 -26.04 38.74 -11.30
CA ALA A 251 -27.43 38.39 -10.98
C ALA A 251 -28.35 38.47 -12.22
N LEU A 252 -28.19 39.47 -13.08
CA LEU A 252 -28.96 39.60 -14.33
C LEU A 252 -28.76 38.39 -15.24
N LEU A 253 -27.55 37.83 -15.28
CA LEU A 253 -27.23 36.63 -16.05
C LEU A 253 -27.63 35.32 -15.34
N LYS A 254 -28.26 35.41 -14.15
CA LYS A 254 -28.65 34.27 -13.29
C LYS A 254 -27.46 33.39 -12.89
N LEU A 255 -26.26 33.97 -12.81
CA LEU A 255 -25.05 33.25 -12.38
C LEU A 255 -25.02 33.02 -10.86
N ASP A 256 -25.70 33.87 -10.09
CA ASP A 256 -25.99 33.69 -8.65
C ASP A 256 -26.78 32.41 -8.37
N LYS A 257 -27.59 31.95 -9.33
CA LYS A 257 -28.41 30.74 -9.22
C LYS A 257 -27.73 29.48 -9.76
N ALA A 258 -26.50 29.60 -10.29
CA ALA A 258 -25.80 28.47 -10.89
C ALA A 258 -25.21 27.51 -9.85
N GLY A 259 -25.05 27.95 -8.58
CA GLY A 259 -24.51 27.12 -7.51
C GLY A 259 -23.14 26.54 -7.87
N SER A 260 -22.93 25.24 -7.60
CA SER A 260 -21.69 24.53 -7.92
C SER A 260 -21.36 24.49 -9.42
N GLU A 261 -22.36 24.66 -10.29
CA GLU A 261 -22.22 24.60 -11.75
C GLU A 261 -21.82 25.95 -12.37
N LEU A 262 -21.48 26.95 -11.54
CA LEU A 262 -21.11 28.29 -12.00
C LEU A 262 -20.00 28.27 -13.08
N PHE A 263 -18.92 27.54 -12.83
CA PHE A 263 -17.77 27.48 -13.74
C PHE A 263 -18.08 26.71 -15.03
N ALA A 264 -19.16 25.92 -15.05
CA ALA A 264 -19.65 25.25 -16.25
C ALA A 264 -20.56 26.15 -17.10
N GLN A 265 -20.98 27.33 -16.60
CA GLN A 265 -21.88 28.21 -17.33
C GLN A 265 -21.18 28.84 -18.53
N PRO A 266 -21.67 28.64 -19.77
CA PRO A 266 -21.06 29.21 -20.97
C PRO A 266 -20.98 30.74 -20.95
N ILE A 267 -21.91 31.40 -20.23
CA ILE A 267 -21.99 32.86 -20.14
C ILE A 267 -21.02 33.45 -19.10
N LEU A 268 -20.37 32.63 -18.25
CA LEU A 268 -19.44 33.11 -17.22
C LEU A 268 -18.28 33.90 -17.82
N ALA A 269 -17.70 33.41 -18.92
CA ALA A 269 -16.61 34.11 -19.61
C ALA A 269 -17.03 35.51 -20.07
N ARG A 270 -18.32 35.72 -20.33
CA ARG A 270 -18.82 37.04 -20.72
C ARG A 270 -18.95 37.98 -19.55
N TRP A 271 -19.40 37.47 -18.40
CA TRP A 271 -19.38 38.23 -17.16
C TRP A 271 -17.95 38.63 -16.75
N VAL A 272 -16.97 37.73 -16.91
CA VAL A 272 -15.54 38.05 -16.67
C VAL A 272 -15.08 39.21 -17.54
N ALA A 273 -15.35 39.16 -18.86
CA ALA A 273 -15.02 40.27 -19.76
C ALA A 273 -15.74 41.59 -19.38
N TYR A 274 -16.96 41.49 -18.85
CA TYR A 274 -17.68 42.67 -18.36
C TYR A 274 -17.02 43.30 -17.13
N VAL A 275 -16.48 42.48 -16.21
CA VAL A 275 -15.73 42.98 -15.06
C VAL A 275 -14.50 43.78 -15.52
N ASP A 276 -13.78 43.29 -16.53
CA ASP A 276 -12.65 43.99 -17.13
C ASP A 276 -13.07 45.34 -17.75
N ASP A 277 -14.12 45.35 -18.58
CA ASP A 277 -14.64 46.57 -19.19
C ASP A 277 -15.13 47.58 -18.15
N PHE A 278 -15.84 47.11 -17.12
CA PHE A 278 -16.31 47.95 -16.01
C PHE A 278 -15.13 48.59 -15.26
N ASN A 279 -14.10 47.81 -14.95
CA ASN A 279 -12.89 48.27 -14.25
C ASN A 279 -12.07 49.27 -15.08
N ASN A 280 -12.07 49.13 -16.41
CA ASN A 280 -11.41 50.06 -17.32
C ASN A 280 -12.14 51.40 -17.40
N VAL A 281 -13.48 51.38 -17.42
CA VAL A 281 -14.31 52.60 -17.46
C VAL A 281 -14.43 53.26 -16.08
N ASN A 282 -14.30 52.49 -14.99
CA ASN A 282 -14.42 52.99 -13.62
C ASN A 282 -13.15 52.72 -12.78
N PRO A 283 -12.01 53.38 -13.07
CA PRO A 283 -10.74 53.11 -12.36
C PRO A 283 -10.80 53.29 -10.84
N ASP A 284 -11.63 54.19 -10.34
CA ASP A 284 -11.78 54.49 -8.90
C ASP A 284 -12.73 53.52 -8.18
N LYS A 285 -13.47 52.69 -8.91
CA LYS A 285 -14.46 51.73 -8.38
C LYS A 285 -14.17 50.29 -8.79
N LYS A 286 -12.90 49.99 -9.05
CA LYS A 286 -12.48 48.66 -9.50
C LYS A 286 -12.91 47.57 -8.51
N VAL A 287 -13.42 46.48 -9.04
CA VAL A 287 -13.76 45.25 -8.30
C VAL A 287 -12.97 44.08 -8.86
N THR A 288 -12.79 43.03 -8.06
CA THR A 288 -12.16 41.78 -8.53
C THR A 288 -13.22 40.73 -8.79
N LEU A 289 -12.92 39.75 -9.64
CA LEU A 289 -13.77 38.56 -9.80
C LEU A 289 -14.07 37.92 -8.43
N PHE A 290 -13.06 37.83 -7.57
CA PHE A 290 -13.21 37.32 -6.20
C PHE A 290 -14.23 38.12 -5.39
N SER A 291 -14.19 39.46 -5.42
CA SER A 291 -15.09 40.28 -4.59
C SER A 291 -16.56 40.07 -4.89
N THR A 292 -16.92 39.81 -6.16
CA THR A 292 -18.29 39.43 -6.53
C THR A 292 -18.58 37.98 -6.17
N LEU A 293 -17.65 37.03 -6.40
CA LEU A 293 -17.91 35.64 -6.00
C LEU A 293 -18.07 35.49 -4.47
N ALA A 294 -17.31 36.26 -3.69
CA ALA A 294 -17.36 36.26 -2.23
C ALA A 294 -18.63 36.90 -1.64
N SER A 295 -19.40 37.70 -2.41
CA SER A 295 -20.72 38.18 -1.97
C SER A 295 -21.80 37.09 -2.08
N HIS A 296 -21.57 36.06 -2.91
CA HIS A 296 -22.55 34.98 -3.17
C HIS A 296 -22.13 33.63 -2.56
N TYR A 297 -20.83 33.39 -2.36
CA TYR A 297 -20.29 32.11 -1.89
C TYR A 297 -19.37 32.32 -0.68
N SER A 298 -19.56 31.52 0.36
CA SER A 298 -18.60 31.44 1.47
C SER A 298 -17.28 30.79 1.01
N ASP A 299 -16.18 31.02 1.72
CA ASP A 299 -14.89 30.37 1.43
C ASP A 299 -15.03 28.83 1.43
N GLU A 300 -15.83 28.27 2.34
CA GLU A 300 -16.12 26.83 2.44
C GLU A 300 -16.74 26.24 1.16
N VAL A 301 -17.48 27.05 0.40
CA VAL A 301 -18.12 26.64 -0.85
C VAL A 301 -17.29 27.04 -2.07
N LEU A 302 -16.77 28.28 -2.09
CA LEU A 302 -16.04 28.83 -3.22
C LEU A 302 -14.71 28.11 -3.45
N THR A 303 -13.97 27.76 -2.39
CA THR A 303 -12.65 27.13 -2.54
C THR A 303 -12.72 25.75 -3.21
N PRO A 304 -13.61 24.82 -2.81
CA PRO A 304 -13.81 23.57 -3.55
C PRO A 304 -14.21 23.78 -5.02
N MET A 305 -15.08 24.76 -5.30
CA MET A 305 -15.46 25.09 -6.68
C MET A 305 -14.25 25.55 -7.51
N LEU A 306 -13.36 26.36 -6.93
CA LEU A 306 -12.12 26.80 -7.58
C LEU A 306 -11.14 25.63 -7.80
N ILE A 307 -11.02 24.71 -6.84
CA ILE A 307 -10.18 23.51 -6.99
C ILE A 307 -10.68 22.66 -8.17
N ALA A 308 -12.00 22.48 -8.31
CA ALA A 308 -12.60 21.76 -9.43
C ALA A 308 -12.39 22.52 -10.75
N ALA A 309 -12.66 23.82 -10.78
CA ALA A 309 -12.50 24.66 -11.96
C ALA A 309 -11.05 24.72 -12.46
N LYS A 310 -10.07 24.62 -11.57
CA LYS A 310 -8.64 24.60 -11.91
C LYS A 310 -8.20 23.31 -12.61
N LYS A 311 -8.96 22.21 -12.46
CA LYS A 311 -8.70 20.93 -13.18
C LYS A 311 -9.23 20.95 -14.62
N VAL A 312 -10.05 21.94 -14.98
CA VAL A 312 -10.67 22.05 -16.31
C VAL A 312 -9.96 23.16 -17.11
N PRO A 313 -9.33 22.83 -18.27
CA PRO A 313 -8.50 23.80 -19.01
C PRO A 313 -9.20 25.11 -19.38
N SER A 314 -10.50 25.08 -19.69
CA SER A 314 -11.27 26.27 -20.07
C SER A 314 -11.52 27.25 -18.92
N THR A 315 -11.42 26.80 -17.67
CA THR A 315 -11.70 27.59 -16.46
C THR A 315 -10.48 27.80 -15.57
N GLU A 316 -9.36 27.14 -15.88
CA GLU A 316 -8.13 27.19 -15.09
C GLU A 316 -7.65 28.63 -14.86
N LYS A 317 -7.58 29.46 -15.91
CA LYS A 317 -7.11 30.85 -15.80
C LYS A 317 -7.96 31.67 -14.83
N ILE A 318 -9.29 31.56 -14.92
CA ILE A 318 -10.24 32.26 -14.05
C ILE A 318 -10.07 31.76 -12.61
N ALA A 319 -10.01 30.45 -12.41
CA ALA A 319 -9.86 29.85 -11.09
C ALA A 319 -8.54 30.29 -10.41
N VAL A 320 -7.43 30.32 -11.16
CA VAL A 320 -6.13 30.77 -10.66
C VAL A 320 -6.16 32.25 -10.27
N GLU A 321 -6.77 33.10 -11.09
CA GLU A 321 -6.91 34.53 -10.80
C GLU A 321 -7.70 34.77 -9.52
N VAL A 322 -8.87 34.15 -9.38
CA VAL A 322 -9.71 34.24 -8.18
C VAL A 322 -8.98 33.68 -6.96
N GLN A 323 -8.34 32.52 -7.08
CA GLN A 323 -7.59 31.89 -5.98
C GLN A 323 -6.39 32.73 -5.52
N SER A 324 -5.72 33.45 -6.44
CA SER A 324 -4.61 34.36 -6.10
C SER A 324 -5.09 35.51 -5.20
N VAL A 325 -6.20 36.16 -5.57
CA VAL A 325 -6.81 37.22 -4.76
C VAL A 325 -7.31 36.67 -3.42
N GLN A 326 -7.98 35.51 -3.44
CA GLN A 326 -8.44 34.83 -2.22
C GLN A 326 -7.29 34.57 -1.24
N THR A 327 -6.16 34.05 -1.73
CA THR A 327 -4.98 33.75 -0.92
C THR A 327 -4.39 35.00 -0.26
N GLN A 328 -4.29 36.11 -1.00
CA GLN A 328 -3.81 37.39 -0.47
C GLN A 328 -4.73 37.94 0.62
N LEU A 329 -6.05 37.85 0.41
CA LEU A 329 -7.04 38.30 1.39
C LEU A 329 -7.05 37.43 2.65
N TRP A 330 -6.91 36.11 2.51
CA TRP A 330 -6.73 35.22 3.66
C TRP A 330 -5.50 35.60 4.50
N LEU A 331 -4.36 35.89 3.86
CA LEU A 331 -3.16 36.35 4.56
C LEU A 331 -3.38 37.69 5.27
N LYS A 332 -4.03 38.66 4.60
CA LYS A 332 -4.35 39.98 5.18
C LYS A 332 -5.31 39.87 6.37
N ALA A 333 -6.30 38.99 6.27
CA ALA A 333 -7.26 38.69 7.32
C ALA A 333 -6.69 37.79 8.43
N LYS A 334 -5.44 37.33 8.29
CA LYS A 334 -4.76 36.42 9.21
C LYS A 334 -5.55 35.12 9.48
N LYS A 335 -6.17 34.55 8.44
CA LYS A 335 -6.80 33.23 8.57
C LYS A 335 -5.75 32.18 8.91
N GLU A 336 -6.03 31.32 9.89
CA GLU A 336 -5.03 30.38 10.36
C GLU A 336 -4.81 29.23 9.35
N PRO A 337 -3.59 28.67 9.27
CA PRO A 337 -3.30 27.51 8.43
C PRO A 337 -4.29 26.34 8.60
N SER A 338 -4.78 26.05 9.81
CA SER A 338 -5.74 24.98 10.02
C SER A 338 -7.13 25.26 9.42
N GLU A 339 -7.57 26.51 9.35
CA GLU A 339 -8.81 26.87 8.68
C GLU A 339 -8.68 26.68 7.16
N ILE A 340 -7.58 27.16 6.59
CA ILE A 340 -7.31 27.02 5.15
C ILE A 340 -7.12 25.56 4.76
N PHE A 341 -6.54 24.73 5.64
CA PHE A 341 -6.43 23.30 5.43
C PHE A 341 -7.81 22.65 5.19
N ASN A 342 -8.83 23.08 5.95
CA ASN A 342 -10.21 22.60 5.79
C ASN A 342 -10.89 23.17 4.54
N TYR A 343 -10.74 24.46 4.24
CA TYR A 343 -11.30 25.04 3.02
C TYR A 343 -10.75 24.38 1.75
N LEU A 344 -9.48 23.96 1.78
CA LEU A 344 -8.83 23.22 0.70
C LEU A 344 -9.18 21.71 0.68
N GLN A 345 -10.03 21.25 1.58
CA GLN A 345 -10.46 19.84 1.72
C GLN A 345 -9.31 18.86 1.97
N LEU A 346 -8.18 19.34 2.49
CA LEU A 346 -6.98 18.53 2.74
C LEU A 346 -7.21 17.52 3.88
N ASN A 347 -8.12 17.83 4.81
CA ASN A 347 -8.56 16.92 5.86
C ASN A 347 -9.31 15.68 5.33
N GLN A 348 -9.71 15.67 4.05
CA GLN A 348 -10.41 14.56 3.41
C GLN A 348 -9.52 13.73 2.47
N GLU A 349 -8.27 14.15 2.19
CA GLU A 349 -7.38 13.47 1.24
C GLU A 349 -6.74 12.18 1.79
N GLY A 350 -6.88 11.91 3.10
CA GLY A 350 -6.41 10.68 3.73
C GLY A 350 -4.88 10.55 3.75
N TYR A 351 -4.35 9.33 3.61
CA TYR A 351 -2.93 9.02 3.85
C TYR A 351 -1.96 9.47 2.74
N ASN A 352 -2.45 9.79 1.53
CA ASN A 352 -1.62 10.15 0.37
C ASN A 352 -1.48 11.66 0.14
N ILE A 353 -1.87 12.47 1.13
CA ILE A 353 -1.91 13.94 1.09
C ILE A 353 -0.58 14.58 0.64
N PHE A 354 0.57 13.97 0.94
CA PHE A 354 1.88 14.55 0.60
C PHE A 354 2.18 14.59 -0.91
N SER A 355 1.43 13.82 -1.72
CA SER A 355 1.52 13.88 -3.18
C SER A 355 0.60 14.97 -3.78
N SER A 356 -0.24 15.61 -2.97
CA SER A 356 -1.21 16.58 -3.45
C SER A 356 -0.55 17.92 -3.79
N PRO A 357 -0.78 18.47 -5.01
CA PRO A 357 -0.35 19.81 -5.35
C PRO A 357 -1.10 20.87 -4.51
N VAL A 358 -2.32 20.55 -4.04
CA VAL A 358 -3.08 21.43 -3.13
C VAL A 358 -2.41 21.48 -1.75
N PHE A 359 -1.95 20.35 -1.24
CA PHE A 359 -1.17 20.30 0.00
C PHE A 359 0.12 21.12 -0.13
N SER A 360 0.83 21.01 -1.25
CA SER A 360 2.04 21.79 -1.51
C SER A 360 1.77 23.30 -1.52
N ALA A 361 0.66 23.74 -2.11
CA ALA A 361 0.24 25.14 -2.08
C ALA A 361 -0.14 25.60 -0.66
N TRP A 362 -0.81 24.75 0.13
CA TRP A 362 -1.13 25.04 1.53
C TRP A 362 0.11 25.15 2.41
N VAL A 363 1.14 24.33 2.18
CA VAL A 363 2.43 24.46 2.87
C VAL A 363 3.07 25.81 2.57
N GLN A 364 3.03 26.28 1.32
CA GLN A 364 3.54 27.61 0.95
C GLN A 364 2.72 28.74 1.59
N TYR A 365 1.39 28.58 1.67
CA TYR A 365 0.53 29.50 2.40
C TYR A 365 0.95 29.58 3.87
N THR A 366 1.13 28.43 4.53
CA THR A 366 1.57 28.32 5.92
C THR A 366 2.91 29.00 6.14
N ASP A 367 3.88 28.79 5.25
CA ASP A 367 5.20 29.45 5.32
C ASP A 367 5.09 30.97 5.18
N THR A 368 4.25 31.45 4.27
CA THR A 368 4.00 32.88 4.05
C THR A 368 3.29 33.50 5.26
N TYR A 369 2.27 32.82 5.79
CA TYR A 369 1.56 33.22 7.00
C TYR A 369 2.51 33.39 8.18
N ARG A 370 3.43 32.42 8.38
CA ARG A 370 4.44 32.47 9.46
C ARG A 370 5.45 33.59 9.28
N LYS A 371 5.83 33.90 8.03
CA LYS A 371 6.71 35.04 7.72
C LYS A 371 6.04 36.37 8.03
N ILE A 372 4.75 36.51 7.76
CA ILE A 372 3.99 37.73 8.04
C ILE A 372 3.70 37.86 9.54
N ASN A 373 3.34 36.76 10.20
CA ASN A 373 2.98 36.70 11.61
C ASN A 373 4.13 36.11 12.44
N TYR A 374 5.23 36.87 12.55
CA TYR A 374 6.42 36.46 13.30
C TYR A 374 6.11 36.01 14.74
N GLY A 375 6.76 34.94 15.19
CA GLY A 375 6.60 34.37 16.53
C GLY A 375 5.49 33.33 16.68
N THR A 376 4.70 33.08 15.63
CA THR A 376 3.70 32.00 15.66
C THR A 376 4.33 30.60 15.72
N LYS A 377 3.68 29.69 16.47
CA LYS A 377 4.03 28.27 16.57
C LYS A 377 3.28 27.39 15.55
N LEU A 378 2.38 27.98 14.75
CA LEU A 378 1.56 27.26 13.77
C LEU A 378 2.42 26.82 12.58
N THR A 379 2.98 25.61 12.67
CA THR A 379 3.77 24.97 11.60
C THR A 379 2.89 24.04 10.76
N THR A 380 3.46 23.53 9.68
CA THR A 380 2.82 22.50 8.86
C THR A 380 2.49 21.27 9.72
N ILE A 381 3.47 20.81 10.51
CA ILE A 381 3.27 19.63 11.36
C ILE A 381 2.26 19.88 12.49
N ASP A 382 2.21 21.08 13.08
CA ASP A 382 1.24 21.43 14.12
C ASP A 382 -0.20 21.25 13.63
N THR A 383 -0.48 21.67 12.39
CA THR A 383 -1.81 21.45 11.79
C THR A 383 -2.06 19.96 11.51
N LEU A 384 -1.08 19.23 10.97
CA LEU A 384 -1.23 17.80 10.68
C LEU A 384 -1.52 16.97 11.93
N THR A 385 -0.90 17.30 13.07
CA THR A 385 -1.15 16.61 14.35
C THR A 385 -2.56 16.82 14.92
N LYS A 386 -3.36 17.72 14.34
CA LYS A 386 -4.79 17.85 14.68
C LYS A 386 -5.67 16.81 13.98
N TYR A 387 -5.18 16.20 12.89
CA TYR A 387 -5.94 15.27 12.04
C TYR A 387 -5.36 13.85 12.02
N TYR A 388 -4.08 13.69 12.35
CA TYR A 388 -3.39 12.41 12.38
C TYR A 388 -2.68 12.24 13.72
N ASP A 389 -2.85 11.07 14.33
CA ASP A 389 -2.07 10.67 15.51
C ASP A 389 -0.58 10.57 15.16
N ASP A 390 0.30 10.68 16.16
CA ASP A 390 1.75 10.78 15.95
C ASP A 390 2.33 9.54 15.23
N ASP A 391 1.88 8.34 15.59
CA ASP A 391 2.27 7.08 14.95
C ASP A 391 1.85 7.05 13.48
N VAL A 392 0.59 7.37 13.20
CA VAL A 392 0.02 7.44 11.84
C VAL A 392 0.77 8.46 10.99
N LEU A 393 0.99 9.67 11.52
CA LEU A 393 1.69 10.73 10.82
C LEU A 393 3.14 10.37 10.54
N THR A 394 3.83 9.75 11.50
CA THR A 394 5.19 9.25 11.29
C THR A 394 5.23 8.15 10.22
N TYR A 395 4.26 7.22 10.21
CA TYR A 395 4.14 6.24 9.13
C TYR A 395 3.94 6.88 7.76
N MET A 396 3.05 7.87 7.65
CA MET A 396 2.85 8.62 6.40
C MET A 396 4.14 9.31 5.93
N ILE A 397 4.91 9.89 6.86
CA ILE A 397 6.20 10.54 6.55
C ILE A 397 7.21 9.50 6.06
N LEU A 398 7.31 8.33 6.72
CA LEU A 398 8.19 7.24 6.31
C LEU A 398 7.84 6.72 4.92
N GLU A 399 6.55 6.54 4.62
CA GLU A 399 6.10 6.09 3.30
C GLU A 399 6.45 7.12 2.21
N ALA A 400 6.35 8.41 2.51
CA ALA A 400 6.71 9.47 1.58
C ALA A 400 8.21 9.57 1.27
N PHE A 401 9.09 8.91 2.03
CA PHE A 401 10.50 8.76 1.62
C PHE A 401 10.67 7.81 0.43
N ASN A 402 9.71 6.92 0.17
CA ASN A 402 9.80 5.92 -0.89
C ASN A 402 9.54 6.49 -2.30
N SER A 403 8.99 7.71 -2.42
CA SER A 403 8.71 8.35 -3.71
C SER A 403 9.60 9.59 -3.96
N PRO A 404 10.24 9.71 -5.15
CA PRO A 404 11.01 10.89 -5.52
C PRO A 404 10.22 12.20 -5.50
N SER A 405 8.91 12.16 -5.77
CA SER A 405 8.07 13.37 -5.77
C SER A 405 7.77 13.90 -4.36
N THR A 406 7.84 13.06 -3.33
CA THR A 406 7.47 13.42 -1.95
C THR A 406 8.65 13.45 -0.98
N VAL A 407 9.81 12.90 -1.35
CA VAL A 407 10.98 12.78 -0.45
C VAL A 407 11.45 14.11 0.15
N ALA A 408 11.35 15.22 -0.60
CA ALA A 408 11.71 16.53 -0.09
C ALA A 408 10.74 17.01 1.00
N MET A 409 9.44 16.76 0.82
CA MET A 409 8.41 17.04 1.82
C MET A 409 8.59 16.14 3.05
N ALA A 410 8.86 14.85 2.84
CA ALA A 410 9.10 13.90 3.93
C ALA A 410 10.27 14.33 4.84
N LYS A 411 11.42 14.72 4.25
CA LYS A 411 12.58 15.24 5.00
C LYS A 411 12.24 16.47 5.85
N ARG A 412 11.47 17.39 5.27
CA ARG A 412 11.00 18.59 5.96
C ARG A 412 10.09 18.23 7.12
N LEU A 413 9.07 17.41 6.87
CA LEU A 413 8.08 17.01 7.88
C LEU A 413 8.69 16.16 9.00
N GLU A 414 9.65 15.27 8.71
CA GLU A 414 10.40 14.54 9.74
C GLU A 414 11.12 15.54 10.67
N THR A 415 11.81 16.53 10.10
CA THR A 415 12.51 17.55 10.90
C THR A 415 11.56 18.41 11.72
N GLU A 416 10.43 18.81 11.13
CA GLU A 416 9.38 19.56 11.84
C GLU A 416 8.75 18.72 12.95
N GLN A 417 8.51 17.42 12.74
CA GLN A 417 7.94 16.51 13.73
C GLN A 417 8.84 16.35 14.96
N LEU A 418 10.13 16.07 14.76
CA LEU A 418 11.11 15.99 15.85
C LEU A 418 11.16 17.30 16.66
N ARG A 419 11.18 18.44 15.97
CA ARG A 419 11.17 19.76 16.61
C ARG A 419 9.86 20.03 17.36
N ASN A 420 8.73 19.59 16.82
CA ASN A 420 7.42 19.78 17.44
C ASN A 420 7.32 19.03 18.77
N TRP A 421 7.73 17.76 18.80
CA TRP A 421 7.81 16.99 20.04
C TRP A 421 8.71 17.65 21.09
N TYR A 422 9.85 18.20 20.66
CA TYR A 422 10.73 18.97 21.55
C TYR A 422 10.07 20.24 22.09
N ILE A 423 9.42 21.05 21.24
CA ILE A 423 8.72 22.27 21.66
C ILE A 423 7.56 21.97 22.63
N GLN A 424 6.92 20.81 22.47
CA GLN A 424 5.88 20.31 23.37
C GLN A 424 6.45 19.74 24.69
N GLY A 425 7.77 19.59 24.81
CA GLY A 425 8.42 19.03 25.99
C GLY A 425 8.21 17.53 26.17
N LYS A 426 7.94 16.78 25.09
CA LYS A 426 7.73 15.33 25.17
C LYS A 426 9.02 14.62 25.56
N SER A 427 8.99 13.81 26.62
CA SER A 427 10.13 12.95 26.97
C SER A 427 10.29 11.81 25.95
N PRO A 428 11.45 11.12 25.91
CA PRO A 428 11.59 9.89 25.13
C PRO A 428 10.47 8.87 25.40
N LYS A 429 10.01 8.76 26.66
CA LYS A 429 8.90 7.87 27.04
C LYS A 429 7.58 8.32 26.42
N ASP A 430 7.31 9.63 26.37
CA ASP A 430 6.08 10.18 25.80
C ASP A 430 6.03 9.95 24.28
N VAL A 431 7.15 10.16 23.58
CA VAL A 431 7.23 9.87 22.14
C VAL A 431 7.16 8.38 21.86
N PHE A 432 7.77 7.54 22.69
CA PHE A 432 7.64 6.08 22.55
C PHE A 432 6.18 5.62 22.65
N LYS A 433 5.42 6.24 23.57
CA LYS A 433 3.97 6.02 23.70
C LYS A 433 3.20 6.58 22.51
N ALA A 434 3.53 7.79 22.07
CA ALA A 434 2.84 8.46 20.96
C ALA A 434 3.02 7.73 19.63
N LEU A 435 4.15 7.07 19.43
CA LEU A 435 4.44 6.20 18.28
C LEU A 435 3.87 4.77 18.43
N ASP A 436 3.05 4.52 19.47
CA ASP A 436 2.49 3.22 19.83
C ASP A 436 3.53 2.07 19.85
N LEU A 437 4.78 2.35 20.21
CA LEU A 437 5.83 1.33 20.22
C LEU A 437 5.64 0.29 21.33
N TYR A 438 4.81 0.59 22.34
CA TYR A 438 4.46 -0.34 23.41
C TYR A 438 3.63 -1.54 22.94
N SER A 439 2.77 -1.36 21.93
CA SER A 439 1.93 -2.44 21.40
C SER A 439 2.74 -3.48 20.61
N SER A 440 3.94 -3.10 20.14
CA SER A 440 4.86 -3.99 19.44
C SER A 440 5.48 -5.07 20.33
N GLY A 441 5.40 -4.93 21.66
CA GLY A 441 5.88 -5.92 22.62
C GLY A 441 7.31 -6.39 22.31
N VAL A 442 7.47 -7.70 22.10
CA VAL A 442 8.79 -8.33 21.88
C VAL A 442 9.43 -8.02 20.53
N THR A 443 8.68 -7.49 19.57
CA THR A 443 9.17 -7.17 18.21
C THR A 443 9.36 -5.67 18.00
N VAL A 444 9.45 -4.87 19.08
CA VAL A 444 9.56 -3.41 18.98
C VAL A 444 10.74 -2.92 18.13
N PHE A 445 11.84 -3.67 18.12
CA PHE A 445 13.01 -3.35 17.30
C PHE A 445 12.78 -3.58 15.79
N ASP A 446 11.77 -4.36 15.41
CA ASP A 446 11.36 -4.57 14.02
C ASP A 446 10.35 -3.51 13.56
N ASN A 447 9.80 -2.69 14.47
CA ASN A 447 8.84 -1.67 14.13
C ASN A 447 9.54 -0.51 13.38
N PRO A 448 9.07 -0.12 12.18
CA PRO A 448 9.67 0.95 11.38
C PRO A 448 9.61 2.34 12.04
N LEU A 449 8.78 2.56 13.05
CA LEU A 449 8.74 3.79 13.84
C LEU A 449 9.87 3.87 14.88
N TYR A 450 10.46 2.73 15.27
CA TYR A 450 11.54 2.70 16.27
C TYR A 450 12.77 3.53 15.85
N PRO A 451 13.27 3.46 14.60
CA PRO A 451 14.32 4.38 14.13
C PRO A 451 13.97 5.87 14.20
N VAL A 452 12.69 6.25 14.14
CA VAL A 452 12.28 7.65 14.28
C VAL A 452 12.34 8.07 15.74
N TRP A 453 11.92 7.19 16.65
CA TRP A 453 12.10 7.39 18.09
C TRP A 453 13.58 7.58 18.46
N THR A 454 14.50 6.77 17.91
CA THR A 454 15.94 6.93 18.19
C THR A 454 16.50 8.23 17.62
N LYS A 455 16.05 8.66 16.44
CA LYS A 455 16.40 10.00 15.92
C LYS A 455 15.95 11.11 16.88
N TYR A 456 14.77 10.98 17.49
CA TYR A 456 14.27 11.95 18.46
C TYR A 456 15.12 12.00 19.73
N THR A 457 15.54 10.86 20.28
CA THR A 457 16.40 10.85 21.48
C THR A 457 17.75 11.51 21.21
N VAL A 458 18.35 11.26 20.03
CA VAL A 458 19.57 11.94 19.58
C VAL A 458 19.35 13.44 19.41
N TYR A 459 18.21 13.85 18.83
CA TYR A 459 17.84 15.25 18.66
C TYR A 459 17.72 15.97 20.01
N LEU A 460 17.04 15.36 21.00
CA LEU A 460 16.92 15.89 22.36
C LEU A 460 18.27 16.05 23.04
N GLY A 461 19.13 15.03 22.96
CA GLY A 461 20.48 15.08 23.55
C GLY A 461 21.36 16.19 22.99
N ALA A 462 21.20 16.52 21.71
CA ALA A 462 21.89 17.64 21.09
C ALA A 462 21.31 19.02 21.48
N ALA A 463 20.00 19.10 21.67
CA ALA A 463 19.27 20.34 21.92
C ALA A 463 19.34 20.84 23.38
N GLU A 464 19.40 19.95 24.37
CA GLU A 464 19.33 20.32 25.80
C GLU A 464 20.64 20.12 26.58
N PRO A 465 21.17 21.15 27.28
CA PRO A 465 22.37 21.04 28.10
C PRO A 465 22.27 20.07 29.28
N THR A 466 21.08 19.90 29.86
CA THR A 466 20.76 19.00 31.00
C THR A 466 20.97 17.51 30.66
N TYR A 467 21.00 17.16 29.36
CA TYR A 467 21.31 15.82 28.87
C TYR A 467 22.80 15.64 28.53
N LYS A 468 23.62 16.70 28.58
CA LYS A 468 25.08 16.62 28.36
C LYS A 468 25.84 16.05 29.55
N GLU A 469 25.32 16.20 30.77
CA GLU A 469 25.98 15.75 32.00
C GLU A 469 25.91 14.23 32.21
N ASN A 470 24.90 13.55 31.63
CA ASN A 470 24.85 12.08 31.59
C ASN A 470 24.02 11.60 30.37
N PRO A 471 24.60 11.62 29.16
CA PRO A 471 23.90 11.33 27.92
C PRO A 471 23.42 9.88 27.82
N ALA A 472 24.24 8.93 28.29
CA ALA A 472 24.00 7.50 28.12
C ALA A 472 22.84 6.99 29.00
N GLU A 473 22.74 7.46 30.25
CA GLU A 473 21.71 6.98 31.19
C GLU A 473 20.32 7.58 30.92
N LYS A 474 20.25 8.84 30.48
CA LYS A 474 18.97 9.54 30.21
C LYS A 474 18.37 9.26 28.83
N MET A 475 19.19 8.83 27.85
CA MET A 475 18.75 8.48 26.49
C MET A 475 18.65 6.97 26.27
N SER A 476 18.97 6.14 27.27
CA SER A 476 18.85 4.69 27.16
C SER A 476 17.38 4.28 26.92
N LEU A 477 17.18 3.30 26.06
CA LEU A 477 15.90 2.66 25.85
C LEU A 477 15.49 1.81 27.07
N LEU A 478 16.47 1.35 27.85
CA LEU A 478 16.27 0.42 28.95
C LEU A 478 15.26 0.92 30.00
N PRO A 479 15.32 2.15 30.55
CA PRO A 479 14.32 2.63 31.50
C PRO A 479 12.90 2.63 30.92
N THR A 480 12.76 2.99 29.64
CA THR A 480 11.47 3.06 28.94
C THR A 480 10.84 1.67 28.81
N LEU A 481 11.64 0.67 28.44
CA LEU A 481 11.19 -0.72 28.33
C LEU A 481 10.93 -1.35 29.71
N THR A 482 11.84 -1.16 30.65
CA THR A 482 11.78 -1.76 31.99
C THR A 482 10.57 -1.24 32.77
N ALA A 483 10.26 0.05 32.67
CA ALA A 483 9.08 0.64 33.33
C ALA A 483 7.75 0.06 32.84
N ARG A 484 7.68 -0.45 31.60
CA ARG A 484 6.46 -1.02 31.02
C ARG A 484 6.39 -2.53 31.19
N PHE A 485 7.46 -3.23 30.83
CA PHE A 485 7.48 -4.69 30.68
C PHE A 485 8.13 -5.39 31.88
N GLY A 486 8.95 -4.69 32.66
CA GLY A 486 9.76 -5.26 33.74
C GLY A 486 11.04 -5.96 33.23
N ASP A 487 12.01 -6.13 34.13
CA ASP A 487 13.34 -6.68 33.80
C ASP A 487 13.30 -8.05 33.11
N GLU A 488 12.43 -8.96 33.57
CA GLU A 488 12.26 -10.32 33.02
C GLU A 488 11.79 -10.31 31.56
N ALA A 489 10.74 -9.55 31.26
CA ALA A 489 10.24 -9.44 29.90
C ALA A 489 11.25 -8.77 28.99
N VAL A 490 11.91 -7.68 29.46
CA VAL A 490 12.96 -7.00 28.68
C VAL A 490 14.11 -7.95 28.35
N ALA A 491 14.62 -8.72 29.32
CA ALA A 491 15.69 -9.69 29.06
C ALA A 491 15.28 -10.73 28.01
N THR A 492 14.04 -11.24 28.09
CA THR A 492 13.48 -12.16 27.09
C THR A 492 13.40 -11.54 25.71
N MET A 493 12.95 -10.29 25.62
CA MET A 493 12.88 -9.51 24.37
C MET A 493 14.25 -9.36 23.72
N LEU A 494 15.27 -9.04 24.52
CA LEU A 494 16.64 -8.85 24.04
C LEU A 494 17.23 -10.16 23.52
N GLU A 495 16.99 -11.28 24.20
CA GLU A 495 17.45 -12.60 23.73
C GLU A 495 16.75 -13.04 22.44
N ALA A 496 15.48 -12.67 22.24
CA ALA A 496 14.79 -12.87 20.97
C ALA A 496 15.36 -11.98 19.86
N ALA A 497 15.50 -10.68 20.11
CA ALA A 497 16.03 -9.70 19.16
C ALA A 497 17.49 -9.99 18.75
N LYS A 498 18.31 -10.54 19.65
CA LYS A 498 19.68 -10.99 19.34
C LYS A 498 19.75 -12.04 18.24
N LYS A 499 18.70 -12.85 18.04
CA LYS A 499 18.62 -13.90 17.01
C LYS A 499 18.35 -13.34 15.61
N ASN A 500 17.78 -12.13 15.51
CA ASN A 500 17.54 -11.48 14.23
C ASN A 500 18.74 -10.57 13.86
N PRO A 501 19.43 -10.78 12.73
CA PRO A 501 20.59 -10.00 12.34
C PRO A 501 20.35 -8.48 12.28
N LYS A 502 19.12 -8.03 11.95
CA LYS A 502 18.77 -6.61 11.86
C LYS A 502 18.69 -5.93 13.22
N THR A 503 18.27 -6.65 14.25
CA THR A 503 18.03 -6.12 15.60
C THR A 503 19.08 -6.56 16.62
N SER A 504 20.01 -7.43 16.22
CA SER A 504 21.06 -7.98 17.08
C SER A 504 21.99 -6.91 17.68
N ALA A 505 22.38 -5.90 16.89
CA ALA A 505 23.29 -4.85 17.36
C ALA A 505 22.66 -4.00 18.47
N ILE A 506 21.43 -3.53 18.25
CA ILE A 506 20.70 -2.73 19.25
C ILE A 506 20.33 -3.57 20.47
N ALA A 507 19.94 -4.83 20.30
CA ALA A 507 19.63 -5.72 21.41
C ALA A 507 20.85 -5.98 22.30
N LYS A 508 22.06 -6.10 21.73
CA LYS A 508 23.31 -6.18 22.50
C LYS A 508 23.57 -4.90 23.27
N GLN A 509 23.46 -3.73 22.63
CA GLN A 509 23.66 -2.45 23.31
C GLN A 509 22.70 -2.28 24.50
N VAL A 510 21.42 -2.57 24.32
CA VAL A 510 20.42 -2.43 25.40
C VAL A 510 20.62 -3.50 26.49
N GLN A 511 21.12 -4.69 26.14
CA GLN A 511 21.55 -5.69 27.13
C GLN A 511 22.75 -5.20 27.92
N ASP A 512 23.75 -4.60 27.28
CA ASP A 512 24.91 -4.03 27.97
C ASP A 512 24.49 -2.90 28.92
N ASP A 513 23.57 -2.02 28.49
CA ASP A 513 22.95 -1.01 29.36
C ASP A 513 22.23 -1.67 30.55
N GLN A 514 21.52 -2.79 30.33
CA GLN A 514 20.82 -3.55 31.39
C GLN A 514 21.80 -4.09 32.44
N LEU A 515 22.87 -4.73 31.98
CA LEU A 515 23.91 -5.28 32.85
C LEU A 515 24.60 -4.14 33.63
N HIS A 516 24.96 -3.07 32.94
CA HIS A 516 25.61 -1.91 33.55
C HIS A 516 24.72 -1.26 34.60
N HIS A 517 23.43 -1.07 34.32
CA HIS A 517 22.46 -0.51 35.27
C HIS A 517 22.35 -1.36 36.54
N TRP A 518 22.26 -2.69 36.41
CA TRP A 518 22.24 -3.57 37.59
C TRP A 518 23.56 -3.56 38.38
N ILE A 519 24.71 -3.36 37.72
CA ILE A 519 26.01 -3.20 38.39
C ILE A 519 26.06 -1.88 39.17
N THR A 520 25.72 -0.76 38.53
CA THR A 520 25.83 0.58 39.15
C THR A 520 24.81 0.79 40.26
N THR A 521 23.65 0.12 40.18
CA THR A 521 22.66 0.11 41.27
C THR A 521 22.97 -0.90 42.38
N GLY A 522 24.07 -1.64 42.27
CA GLY A 522 24.54 -2.55 43.32
C GLY A 522 23.67 -3.78 43.54
N LYS A 523 22.93 -4.24 42.51
CA LYS A 523 22.13 -5.48 42.62
C LYS A 523 23.05 -6.67 42.81
N LEU A 524 22.63 -7.67 43.61
CA LEU A 524 23.37 -8.92 43.72
C LEU A 524 22.92 -9.89 42.62
N PRO A 525 23.77 -10.84 42.17
CA PRO A 525 23.37 -11.87 41.20
C PRO A 525 22.15 -12.67 41.62
N ASP A 526 21.94 -12.87 42.92
CA ASP A 526 20.75 -13.52 43.47
C ASP A 526 19.48 -12.66 43.32
N ASP A 527 19.58 -11.35 43.49
CA ASP A 527 18.45 -10.44 43.26
C ASP A 527 18.08 -10.39 41.79
N VAL A 528 19.08 -10.34 40.90
CA VAL A 528 18.87 -10.39 39.45
C VAL A 528 18.24 -11.72 39.03
N PHE A 529 18.62 -12.84 39.66
CA PHE A 529 17.99 -14.14 39.42
C PHE A 529 16.48 -14.12 39.72
N VAL A 530 16.08 -13.46 40.81
CA VAL A 530 14.67 -13.28 41.19
C VAL A 530 13.96 -12.27 40.29
N LEU A 531 14.62 -11.16 39.92
CA LEU A 531 14.07 -10.15 39.01
C LEU A 531 13.74 -10.74 37.64
N LEU A 532 14.57 -11.68 37.16
CA LEU A 532 14.35 -12.42 35.93
C LEU A 532 13.40 -13.62 36.08
N LYS A 533 12.79 -13.76 37.26
CA LYS A 533 11.85 -14.83 37.65
C LYS A 533 12.41 -16.25 37.46
N LEU A 534 13.73 -16.42 37.41
CA LEU A 534 14.38 -17.71 37.23
C LEU A 534 14.19 -18.65 38.45
N ASN A 535 13.83 -18.08 39.61
CA ASN A 535 13.46 -18.84 40.81
C ASN A 535 12.10 -19.54 40.71
N THR A 536 11.25 -19.17 39.74
CA THR A 536 9.91 -19.76 39.58
C THR A 536 9.92 -21.05 38.75
N VAL A 537 10.98 -21.28 37.97
CA VAL A 537 11.10 -22.38 36.99
C VAL A 537 11.99 -23.51 37.50
N LYS A 538 11.39 -24.45 38.25
CA LYS A 538 12.18 -25.50 38.94
C LYS A 538 12.94 -26.42 37.99
N THR A 539 12.27 -27.17 37.11
CA THR A 539 12.94 -28.21 36.29
C THR A 539 13.36 -27.73 34.91
N SER A 540 12.85 -26.58 34.46
CA SER A 540 13.04 -26.03 33.11
C SER A 540 13.88 -24.75 33.09
N LEU A 541 14.77 -24.58 34.08
CA LEU A 541 15.64 -23.41 34.20
C LEU A 541 16.45 -23.16 32.91
N PHE A 542 17.03 -24.23 32.35
CA PHE A 542 17.86 -24.15 31.15
C PHE A 542 17.07 -23.84 29.88
N ASP A 543 15.74 -23.96 29.90
CA ASP A 543 14.88 -23.63 28.77
C ASP A 543 14.54 -22.13 28.72
N GLN A 544 14.88 -21.36 29.77
CA GLN A 544 14.55 -19.94 29.88
C GLN A 544 15.51 -19.07 29.07
N PRO A 545 15.02 -18.27 28.09
CA PRO A 545 15.88 -17.41 27.28
C PRO A 545 16.73 -16.44 28.12
N GLN A 546 16.10 -15.83 29.13
CA GLN A 546 16.71 -14.84 30.01
C GLN A 546 17.76 -15.43 30.97
N LEU A 547 17.95 -16.76 31.03
CA LEU A 547 19.05 -17.38 31.76
C LEU A 547 20.41 -16.89 31.23
N ASN A 548 20.55 -16.73 29.91
CA ASN A 548 21.78 -16.20 29.30
C ASN A 548 22.13 -14.82 29.86
N THR A 549 21.13 -13.95 30.02
CA THR A 549 21.31 -12.60 30.57
C THR A 549 21.81 -12.65 32.01
N TRP A 550 21.26 -13.56 32.84
CA TRP A 550 21.76 -13.77 34.20
C TRP A 550 23.20 -14.29 34.24
N VAL A 551 23.55 -15.24 33.37
CA VAL A 551 24.93 -15.77 33.27
C VAL A 551 25.91 -14.65 32.91
N MET A 552 25.58 -13.83 31.91
CA MET A 552 26.38 -12.67 31.52
C MET A 552 26.51 -11.66 32.65
N TYR A 553 25.41 -11.38 33.36
CA TYR A 553 25.44 -10.49 34.51
C TYR A 553 26.39 -10.97 35.61
N LEU A 554 26.34 -12.25 35.96
CA LEU A 554 27.22 -12.83 36.97
C LEU A 554 28.70 -12.73 36.54
N ASP A 555 29.00 -12.86 35.25
CA ASP A 555 30.34 -12.68 34.70
C ASP A 555 30.82 -11.23 34.82
N GLU A 556 30.00 -10.25 34.46
CA GLU A 556 30.36 -8.83 34.62
C GLU A 556 30.45 -8.43 36.10
N PHE A 557 29.54 -8.91 36.94
CA PHE A 557 29.56 -8.67 38.39
C PHE A 557 30.87 -9.14 39.02
N LYS A 558 31.41 -10.30 38.59
CA LYS A 558 32.70 -10.84 39.04
C LYS A 558 33.89 -10.00 38.63
N LYS A 559 33.87 -9.44 37.41
CA LYS A 559 34.96 -8.58 36.93
C LYS A 559 35.09 -7.33 37.79
N VAL A 560 33.97 -6.80 38.27
CA VAL A 560 33.92 -5.61 39.13
C VAL A 560 34.17 -5.96 40.61
N ASN A 561 33.74 -7.14 41.06
CA ASN A 561 33.87 -7.61 42.44
C ASN A 561 34.88 -8.77 42.54
N LEU A 562 36.17 -8.47 42.39
CA LEU A 562 37.26 -9.45 42.27
C LEU A 562 37.42 -10.38 43.49
N ASP A 563 36.99 -9.95 44.68
CA ASP A 563 37.05 -10.77 45.91
C ASP A 563 35.88 -11.76 46.03
N SER A 564 34.90 -11.72 45.12
CA SER A 564 33.74 -12.61 45.14
C SER A 564 34.13 -14.04 44.74
N GLN A 565 34.01 -14.98 45.69
CA GLN A 565 34.14 -16.42 45.43
C GLN A 565 32.89 -17.06 44.78
N MET A 566 31.89 -16.25 44.42
CA MET A 566 30.63 -16.74 43.87
C MET A 566 30.86 -17.42 42.51
N THR A 567 30.19 -18.54 42.24
CA THR A 567 30.21 -19.24 40.96
C THR A 567 28.78 -19.42 40.43
N LEU A 568 28.62 -19.78 39.16
CA LEU A 568 27.29 -20.13 38.64
C LEU A 568 26.74 -21.33 39.42
N TYR A 569 27.60 -22.31 39.69
CA TYR A 569 27.25 -23.46 40.52
C TYR A 569 26.85 -23.06 41.94
N SER A 570 27.66 -22.28 42.66
CA SER A 570 27.35 -21.94 44.06
C SER A 570 26.04 -21.18 44.18
N SER A 571 25.73 -20.32 43.20
CA SER A 571 24.48 -19.55 43.18
C SER A 571 23.28 -20.48 43.01
N LEU A 572 23.36 -21.45 42.09
CA LEU A 572 22.30 -22.43 41.88
C LEU A 572 22.20 -23.46 43.03
N ALA A 573 23.32 -23.82 43.65
CA ALA A 573 23.37 -24.78 44.76
C ALA A 573 22.63 -24.30 46.01
N THR A 574 22.38 -23.00 46.17
CA THR A 574 21.52 -22.47 47.25
C THR A 574 20.03 -22.74 47.01
N ARG A 575 19.63 -23.09 45.78
CA ARG A 575 18.23 -23.12 45.32
C ARG A 575 17.76 -24.51 44.93
N TYR A 576 18.69 -25.35 44.50
CA TYR A 576 18.43 -26.71 44.03
C TYR A 576 19.13 -27.71 44.94
N ASP A 577 18.44 -28.81 45.25
CA ASP A 577 19.14 -29.94 45.84
C ASP A 577 20.20 -30.45 44.85
N GLU A 578 21.34 -30.86 45.41
CA GLU A 578 22.56 -31.15 44.66
C GLU A 578 22.37 -32.29 43.64
N ALA A 579 21.54 -33.27 43.97
CA ALA A 579 21.22 -34.39 43.09
C ALA A 579 20.34 -33.94 41.91
N THR A 580 19.35 -33.08 42.15
CA THR A 580 18.50 -32.51 41.10
C THR A 580 19.30 -31.62 40.17
N LEU A 581 20.15 -30.73 40.70
CA LEU A 581 20.97 -29.85 39.86
C LEU A 581 21.91 -30.66 38.95
N ALA A 582 22.58 -31.69 39.48
CA ALA A 582 23.43 -32.57 38.68
C ALA A 582 22.65 -33.26 37.55
N LYS A 583 21.41 -33.70 37.81
CA LYS A 583 20.54 -34.30 36.79
C LYS A 583 20.15 -33.31 35.70
N MET A 584 19.76 -32.09 36.09
CA MET A 584 19.42 -31.03 35.16
C MET A 584 20.60 -30.69 34.24
N LEU A 585 21.82 -30.61 34.78
CA LEU A 585 23.03 -30.34 34.01
C LEU A 585 23.32 -31.44 32.99
N VAL A 586 23.19 -32.72 33.38
CA VAL A 586 23.39 -33.84 32.45
C VAL A 586 22.40 -33.79 31.28
N VAL A 587 21.13 -33.45 31.54
CA VAL A 587 20.13 -33.29 30.47
C VAL A 587 20.44 -32.07 29.60
N ALA A 588 20.73 -30.91 30.20
CA ALA A 588 21.03 -29.67 29.48
C ALA A 588 22.29 -29.78 28.59
N LYS A 589 23.25 -30.65 28.93
CA LYS A 589 24.41 -30.95 28.07
C LYS A 589 24.06 -31.71 26.78
N THR A 590 22.88 -32.32 26.71
CA THR A 590 22.43 -33.02 25.48
C THR A 590 21.70 -32.09 24.51
N ILE A 591 21.41 -30.86 24.92
CA ILE A 591 20.67 -29.87 24.13
C ILE A 591 21.67 -28.80 23.64
N PRO A 592 21.87 -28.61 22.32
CA PRO A 592 22.89 -27.71 21.79
C PRO A 592 22.81 -26.26 22.29
N SER A 593 21.60 -25.72 22.48
CA SER A 593 21.40 -24.34 22.94
C SER A 593 21.82 -24.09 24.40
N THR A 594 21.91 -25.14 25.21
CA THR A 594 22.21 -25.05 26.65
C THR A 594 23.53 -25.73 27.04
N GLU A 595 24.16 -26.43 26.09
CA GLU A 595 25.36 -27.24 26.33
C GLU A 595 26.49 -26.43 26.96
N SER A 596 26.81 -25.25 26.40
CA SER A 596 27.93 -24.42 26.88
C SER A 596 27.77 -24.02 28.36
N ILE A 597 26.58 -23.54 28.74
CA ILE A 597 26.28 -23.12 30.12
C ILE A 597 26.28 -24.34 31.04
N ALA A 598 25.66 -25.45 30.63
CA ALA A 598 25.61 -26.66 31.42
C ALA A 598 26.99 -27.29 31.63
N VAL A 599 27.85 -27.30 30.61
CA VAL A 599 29.26 -27.75 30.71
C VAL A 599 30.02 -26.89 31.71
N ARG A 600 29.87 -25.56 31.63
CA ARG A 600 30.54 -24.63 32.54
C ARG A 600 30.12 -24.85 34.00
N ILE A 601 28.81 -24.90 34.27
CA ILE A 601 28.29 -25.13 35.62
C ILE A 601 28.70 -26.53 36.14
N GLN A 602 28.67 -27.55 35.28
CA GLN A 602 29.11 -28.90 35.66
C GLN A 602 30.59 -28.94 36.02
N ALA A 603 31.45 -28.18 35.34
CA ALA A 603 32.86 -28.07 35.69
C ALA A 603 33.06 -27.40 37.06
N GLU A 604 32.31 -26.33 37.35
CA GLU A 604 32.31 -25.66 38.66
C GLU A 604 31.80 -26.60 39.77
N GLN A 605 30.74 -27.39 39.51
CA GLN A 605 30.23 -28.42 40.42
C GLN A 605 31.30 -29.48 40.71
N THR A 606 31.93 -30.03 39.67
CA THR A 606 32.99 -31.04 39.81
C THR A 606 34.15 -30.53 40.64
N LEU A 607 34.61 -29.30 40.38
CA LEU A 607 35.68 -28.68 41.18
C LEU A 607 35.28 -28.47 42.63
N PHE A 608 34.02 -28.07 42.89
CA PHE A 608 33.49 -27.95 44.25
C PHE A 608 33.47 -29.30 44.97
N TRP A 609 32.97 -30.36 44.34
CA TRP A 609 32.97 -31.72 44.89
C TRP A 609 34.38 -32.24 45.18
N ILE A 610 35.33 -31.97 44.29
CA ILE A 610 36.74 -32.33 44.48
C ILE A 610 37.32 -31.58 45.68
N ARG A 611 37.19 -30.25 45.74
CA ARG A 611 37.72 -29.42 46.85
C ARG A 611 37.13 -29.79 48.20
N THR A 612 35.86 -30.20 48.23
CA THR A 612 35.17 -30.69 49.43
C THR A 612 35.40 -32.19 49.70
N GLN A 613 36.29 -32.83 48.93
CA GLN A 613 36.68 -34.23 49.06
C GLN A 613 35.51 -35.22 49.02
N LYS A 614 34.46 -34.91 48.24
CA LYS A 614 33.32 -35.81 48.08
C LYS A 614 33.73 -37.07 47.34
N GLN A 615 33.78 -38.18 48.06
CA GLN A 615 34.23 -39.45 47.52
C GLN A 615 33.30 -39.95 46.38
N PRO A 616 33.83 -40.63 45.35
CA PRO A 616 33.03 -41.20 44.27
C PRO A 616 31.81 -42.00 44.74
N ALA A 617 31.93 -42.76 45.84
CA ALA A 617 30.83 -43.55 46.41
C ALA A 617 29.66 -42.66 46.89
N ALA A 618 29.96 -41.55 47.57
CA ALA A 618 28.94 -40.63 48.06
C ALA A 618 28.18 -39.98 46.89
N ILE A 619 28.88 -39.61 45.83
CA ILE A 619 28.25 -39.07 44.61
C ILE A 619 27.40 -40.15 43.92
N PHE A 620 27.85 -41.40 43.88
CA PHE A 620 27.11 -42.52 43.30
C PHE A 620 25.76 -42.74 44.00
N GLU A 621 25.74 -42.69 45.34
CA GLU A 621 24.52 -42.81 46.16
C GLU A 621 23.63 -41.57 46.07
N MET A 622 24.20 -40.37 46.14
CA MET A 622 23.46 -39.11 46.02
C MET A 622 22.72 -39.03 44.67
N LEU A 623 23.34 -39.50 43.59
CA LEU A 623 22.73 -39.57 42.25
C LEU A 623 21.74 -40.74 42.10
N LYS A 624 21.57 -41.55 43.16
CA LYS A 624 20.72 -42.75 43.22
C LYS A 624 21.09 -43.84 42.22
N LEU A 625 22.35 -43.89 41.77
CA LEU A 625 22.81 -44.88 40.78
C LEU A 625 22.85 -46.30 41.36
N ASN A 626 23.06 -46.42 42.67
CA ASN A 626 22.99 -47.68 43.43
C ASN A 626 21.58 -48.31 43.43
N THR A 627 20.52 -47.51 43.26
CA THR A 627 19.14 -48.01 43.23
C THR A 627 18.71 -48.57 41.87
N LEU A 628 19.51 -48.38 40.82
CA LEU A 628 19.18 -48.78 39.45
C LEU A 628 19.47 -50.27 39.17
N GLY A 629 20.01 -51.01 40.14
CA GLY A 629 20.49 -52.37 39.94
C GLY A 629 21.45 -52.43 38.74
N THR A 630 21.30 -53.42 37.86
CA THR A 630 22.18 -53.57 36.69
C THR A 630 21.94 -52.55 35.56
N SER A 631 20.95 -51.67 35.69
CA SER A 631 20.51 -50.77 34.60
C SER A 631 21.28 -49.46 34.51
N PHE A 632 22.17 -49.16 35.47
CA PHE A 632 22.95 -47.91 35.48
C PHE A 632 23.78 -47.69 34.21
N MET A 633 24.15 -48.76 33.48
CA MET A 633 24.94 -48.68 32.23
C MET A 633 24.24 -47.88 31.12
N HIS A 634 22.91 -47.81 31.12
CA HIS A 634 22.12 -47.03 30.16
C HIS A 634 21.90 -45.58 30.61
N ASN A 635 22.20 -45.25 31.88
CA ASN A 635 21.91 -43.95 32.44
C ASN A 635 23.03 -42.94 32.07
N PRO A 636 22.72 -41.80 31.43
CA PRO A 636 23.73 -40.80 31.08
C PRO A 636 24.46 -40.22 32.31
N ILE A 637 23.79 -40.18 33.46
CA ILE A 637 24.38 -39.73 34.73
C ILE A 637 25.52 -40.67 35.17
N PHE A 638 25.44 -41.96 34.86
CA PHE A 638 26.52 -42.90 35.16
C PHE A 638 27.79 -42.54 34.40
N ARG A 639 27.71 -42.13 33.13
CA ARG A 639 28.88 -41.68 32.35
C ARG A 639 29.51 -40.42 32.97
N ALA A 640 28.68 -39.47 33.40
CA ALA A 640 29.16 -38.27 34.10
C ALA A 640 29.83 -38.63 35.44
N TRP A 641 29.28 -39.58 36.19
CA TRP A 641 29.89 -40.09 37.41
C TRP A 641 31.22 -40.79 37.16
N VAL A 642 31.35 -41.61 36.11
CA VAL A 642 32.63 -42.23 35.71
C VAL A 642 33.68 -41.15 35.44
N ALA A 643 33.33 -40.10 34.68
CA ALA A 643 34.24 -38.98 34.43
C ALA A 643 34.65 -38.26 35.72
N TYR A 644 33.70 -38.04 36.65
CA TYR A 644 34.01 -37.51 37.98
C TYR A 644 35.01 -38.41 38.73
N THR A 645 34.85 -39.73 38.68
CA THR A 645 35.82 -40.65 39.33
C THR A 645 37.22 -40.54 38.72
N ASP A 646 37.32 -40.29 37.41
CA ASP A 646 38.60 -40.04 36.74
C ASP A 646 39.23 -38.73 37.22
N ASP A 647 38.46 -37.65 37.29
CA ASP A 647 38.94 -36.34 37.74
C ASP A 647 39.32 -36.35 39.22
N PHE A 648 38.53 -36.99 40.08
CA PHE A 648 38.85 -37.16 41.50
C PHE A 648 40.21 -37.85 41.68
N ARG A 649 40.49 -38.91 40.91
CA ARG A 649 41.78 -39.61 40.96
C ARG A 649 42.96 -38.78 40.45
N LYS A 650 42.74 -37.88 39.48
CA LYS A 650 43.78 -36.96 39.01
C LYS A 650 44.19 -35.97 40.10
N PHE A 651 43.21 -35.45 40.85
CA PHE A 651 43.46 -34.52 41.95
C PHE A 651 43.99 -35.20 43.22
N TYR A 652 43.58 -36.45 43.46
CA TYR A 652 44.01 -37.26 44.61
C TYR A 652 44.69 -38.56 44.15
N PRO A 653 45.91 -38.48 43.59
CA PRO A 653 46.64 -39.65 43.13
C PRO A 653 46.92 -40.61 44.30
N GLY A 654 46.82 -41.92 44.05
CA GLY A 654 47.11 -42.96 45.04
C GLY A 654 45.96 -43.37 45.97
N THR A 655 44.77 -42.76 45.86
CA THR A 655 43.63 -43.07 46.74
C THR A 655 43.03 -44.47 46.58
N HIS A 656 43.40 -45.24 45.54
CA HIS A 656 42.80 -46.54 45.18
C HIS A 656 41.26 -46.53 45.02
N LEU A 657 40.62 -45.36 45.01
CA LEU A 657 39.18 -45.19 44.84
C LEU A 657 38.80 -45.21 43.36
N THR A 658 39.03 -46.36 42.75
CA THR A 658 38.72 -46.57 41.34
C THR A 658 37.21 -46.66 41.11
N THR A 659 36.81 -46.54 39.84
CA THR A 659 35.42 -46.69 39.41
C THR A 659 34.90 -48.06 39.82
N ILE A 660 35.71 -49.11 39.61
CA ILE A 660 35.36 -50.49 39.98
C ILE A 660 35.43 -50.70 41.48
N GLY A 661 36.45 -50.18 42.17
CA GLY A 661 36.56 -50.23 43.62
C GLY A 661 35.35 -49.60 44.32
N THR A 662 34.77 -48.55 43.72
CA THR A 662 33.53 -47.96 44.19
C THR A 662 32.30 -48.84 43.90
N LEU A 663 32.17 -49.34 42.67
CA LEU A 663 31.07 -50.25 42.30
C LEU A 663 31.07 -51.53 43.14
N LYS A 664 32.26 -52.00 43.54
CA LYS A 664 32.48 -53.18 44.40
C LYS A 664 31.87 -53.07 45.79
N LYS A 665 31.49 -51.86 46.24
CA LYS A 665 30.72 -51.66 47.48
C LYS A 665 29.26 -52.11 47.35
N TYR A 666 28.73 -52.15 46.13
CA TYR A 666 27.32 -52.45 45.86
C TYR A 666 27.12 -53.72 45.03
N TYR A 667 28.13 -54.13 44.26
CA TYR A 667 28.06 -55.26 43.33
C TYR A 667 29.24 -56.22 43.51
N THR A 668 28.98 -57.52 43.33
CA THR A 668 30.02 -58.55 43.26
C THR A 668 30.77 -58.48 41.92
N TYR A 669 31.94 -59.13 41.84
CA TYR A 669 32.67 -59.20 40.56
C TYR A 669 31.87 -59.98 39.50
N ASP A 670 31.14 -61.02 39.93
CA ASP A 670 30.30 -61.81 39.04
C ASP A 670 29.16 -60.99 38.42
N GLU A 671 28.49 -60.17 39.24
CA GLU A 671 27.44 -59.26 38.78
C GLU A 671 28.00 -58.21 37.81
N LEU A 672 29.11 -57.54 38.17
CA LEU A 672 29.73 -56.52 37.31
C LEU A 672 30.15 -57.09 35.95
N VAL A 673 30.79 -58.26 35.95
CA VAL A 673 31.19 -58.96 34.72
C VAL A 673 29.97 -59.30 33.87
N THR A 674 28.89 -59.81 34.49
CA THR A 674 27.63 -60.11 33.78
C THR A 674 27.03 -58.85 33.16
N VAL A 675 27.00 -57.74 33.90
CA VAL A 675 26.50 -56.46 33.42
C VAL A 675 27.33 -55.94 32.26
N PHE A 676 28.66 -56.00 32.34
CA PHE A 676 29.54 -55.52 31.29
C PHE A 676 29.45 -56.36 30.02
N ILE A 677 29.34 -57.68 30.13
CA ILE A 677 29.12 -58.57 28.97
C ILE A 677 27.75 -58.30 28.33
N LYS A 678 26.69 -58.13 29.13
CA LYS A 678 25.38 -57.80 28.58
C LYS A 678 25.39 -56.44 27.89
N ALA A 679 26.07 -55.46 28.48
CA ALA A 679 26.21 -54.12 27.94
C ALA A 679 27.14 -54.04 26.72
N SER A 680 28.14 -54.92 26.59
CA SER A 680 29.01 -55.00 25.41
C SER A 680 28.28 -55.48 24.17
N ASN A 681 27.23 -56.29 24.37
CA ASN A 681 26.40 -56.83 23.28
C ASN A 681 25.32 -55.86 22.79
N ASN A 682 25.10 -54.73 23.48
CA ASN A 682 24.18 -53.68 23.04
C ASN A 682 24.97 -52.49 22.46
N PRO A 683 24.76 -52.11 21.18
CA PRO A 683 25.49 -51.02 20.53
C PRO A 683 25.50 -49.70 21.31
N SER A 684 24.39 -49.36 21.99
CA SER A 684 24.27 -48.10 22.75
C SER A 684 25.14 -48.06 24.02
N THR A 685 25.46 -49.22 24.58
CA THR A 685 26.27 -49.36 25.81
C THR A 685 27.63 -49.98 25.57
N ALA A 686 27.94 -50.44 24.35
CA ALA A 686 29.17 -51.17 24.05
C ALA A 686 30.44 -50.36 24.37
N SER A 687 30.45 -49.07 24.07
CA SER A 687 31.60 -48.19 24.36
C SER A 687 31.86 -48.05 25.86
N ILE A 688 30.81 -47.77 26.66
CA ILE A 688 30.96 -47.65 28.10
C ILE A 688 31.27 -49.01 28.74
N ALA A 689 30.73 -50.10 28.22
CA ALA A 689 31.06 -51.45 28.67
C ALA A 689 32.55 -51.77 28.46
N LYS A 690 33.10 -51.48 27.27
CA LYS A 690 34.54 -51.65 26.99
C LYS A 690 35.42 -50.80 27.92
N ARG A 691 34.99 -49.56 28.20
CA ARG A 691 35.65 -48.69 29.18
C ARG A 691 35.61 -49.31 30.59
N MET A 692 34.47 -49.84 31.03
CA MET A 692 34.33 -50.48 32.34
C MET A 692 35.11 -51.80 32.44
N GLU A 693 35.18 -52.61 31.38
CA GLU A 693 36.05 -53.78 31.32
C GLU A 693 37.52 -53.36 31.51
N THR A 694 37.97 -52.31 30.84
CA THR A 694 39.34 -51.80 31.00
C THR A 694 39.61 -51.35 32.44
N GLU A 695 38.66 -50.65 33.08
CA GLU A 695 38.78 -50.27 34.49
C GLU A 695 38.76 -51.49 35.42
N LEU A 696 38.07 -52.58 35.05
CA LEU A 696 38.06 -53.85 35.80
C LEU A 696 39.40 -54.56 35.74
N LEU A 697 40.02 -54.65 34.56
CA LEU A 697 41.37 -55.21 34.39
C LEU A 697 42.39 -54.41 35.19
N ARG A 698 42.28 -53.08 35.11
CA ARG A 698 43.11 -52.15 35.87
C ARG A 698 42.95 -52.32 37.38
N GLU A 699 41.73 -52.51 37.86
CA GLU A 699 41.45 -52.73 39.28
C GLU A 699 42.11 -54.01 39.79
N TRP A 700 41.96 -55.13 39.08
CA TRP A 700 42.63 -56.38 39.45
C TRP A 700 44.15 -56.23 39.49
N TYR A 701 44.71 -55.47 38.55
CA TYR A 701 46.15 -55.20 38.52
C TYR A 701 46.59 -54.35 39.72
N PHE A 702 45.90 -53.24 40.03
CA PHE A 702 46.27 -52.37 41.15
C PHE A 702 46.06 -53.00 42.52
N THR A 703 45.08 -53.88 42.66
CA THR A 703 44.85 -54.67 43.87
C THR A 703 45.78 -55.88 43.98
N ALA A 704 46.74 -56.01 43.04
CA ALA A 704 47.66 -57.15 42.93
C ALA A 704 46.96 -58.51 42.94
N THR A 705 45.75 -58.58 42.36
CA THR A 705 44.97 -59.82 42.31
C THR A 705 45.67 -60.82 41.36
N PRO A 706 46.12 -61.99 41.86
CA PRO A 706 46.78 -62.98 41.02
C PRO A 706 45.89 -63.45 39.87
N VAL A 707 46.47 -63.70 38.69
CA VAL A 707 45.73 -64.13 37.49
C VAL A 707 44.90 -65.41 37.74
N VAL A 708 45.40 -66.31 38.59
CA VAL A 708 44.71 -67.54 38.99
C VAL A 708 43.49 -67.25 39.89
N ASP A 709 43.52 -66.19 40.68
CA ASP A 709 42.39 -65.81 41.53
C ASP A 709 41.34 -65.03 40.75
N VAL A 710 41.74 -64.18 39.79
CA VAL A 710 40.81 -63.58 38.81
C VAL A 710 40.04 -64.66 38.06
N PHE A 711 40.72 -65.74 37.68
CA PHE A 711 40.07 -66.90 37.06
C PHE A 711 38.95 -67.48 37.92
N LYS A 712 39.18 -67.64 39.24
CA LYS A 712 38.17 -68.13 40.17
C LYS A 712 37.01 -67.13 40.33
N LEU A 713 37.33 -65.83 40.39
CA LEU A 713 36.34 -64.74 40.49
C LEU A 713 35.39 -64.68 39.28
N LEU A 714 35.87 -65.08 38.11
CA LEU A 714 35.07 -65.10 36.87
C LEU A 714 34.07 -66.26 36.80
N ASN A 715 34.11 -67.22 37.75
CA ASN A 715 33.09 -68.25 37.96
C ASN A 715 32.62 -68.98 36.68
N PHE A 716 33.52 -69.75 36.08
CA PHE A 716 33.27 -70.46 34.82
C PHE A 716 32.45 -71.75 34.99
N PRO A 717 31.50 -72.06 34.09
CA PRO A 717 31.01 -73.42 33.93
C PRO A 717 32.12 -74.29 33.31
N LYS A 718 32.58 -75.32 34.03
CA LYS A 718 33.77 -76.12 33.69
C LYS A 718 33.79 -76.69 32.26
N VAL A 719 32.65 -77.04 31.68
CA VAL A 719 32.57 -77.74 30.38
C VAL A 719 32.51 -76.80 29.18
N LYS A 720 31.96 -75.58 29.33
CA LYS A 720 31.77 -74.59 28.25
C LYS A 720 32.62 -73.34 28.43
N MET A 721 33.69 -73.46 29.21
CA MET A 721 34.48 -72.32 29.63
C MET A 721 35.10 -71.56 28.45
N PHE A 722 35.65 -72.26 27.45
CA PHE A 722 36.20 -71.63 26.24
C PHE A 722 35.14 -70.96 25.34
N GLU A 723 33.85 -71.25 25.54
CA GLU A 723 32.73 -70.58 24.85
C GLU A 723 32.25 -69.33 25.61
N SER A 724 32.68 -69.16 26.88
CA SER A 724 32.19 -68.07 27.73
C SER A 724 32.91 -66.76 27.41
N PRO A 725 32.19 -65.64 27.21
CA PRO A 725 32.81 -64.31 27.08
C PRO A 725 33.68 -63.92 28.28
N ARG A 726 33.43 -64.53 29.44
CA ARG A 726 34.26 -64.37 30.66
C ARG A 726 35.69 -64.89 30.45
N TYR A 727 35.88 -65.86 29.55
CA TYR A 727 37.19 -66.42 29.26
C TYR A 727 38.04 -65.40 28.51
N THR A 728 37.41 -64.68 27.58
CA THR A 728 38.02 -63.54 26.89
C THR A 728 38.43 -62.44 27.88
N ILE A 729 37.61 -62.13 28.88
CA ILE A 729 37.98 -61.15 29.93
C ILE A 729 39.21 -61.63 30.73
N TRP A 730 39.29 -62.91 31.06
CA TRP A 730 40.45 -63.49 31.73
C TRP A 730 41.72 -63.41 30.87
N THR A 731 41.64 -63.77 29.59
CA THR A 731 42.79 -63.65 28.67
C THR A 731 43.17 -62.19 28.45
N ASN A 732 42.20 -61.26 28.39
CA ASN A 732 42.47 -59.83 28.33
C ASN A 732 43.22 -59.33 29.58
N TYR A 733 42.94 -59.90 30.77
CA TYR A 733 43.72 -59.59 31.98
C TYR A 733 45.17 -60.09 31.87
N ILE A 734 45.38 -61.30 31.35
CA ILE A 734 46.73 -61.83 31.09
C ILE A 734 47.49 -60.89 30.15
N ASP A 735 46.86 -60.49 29.05
CA ASP A 735 47.46 -59.58 28.07
C ASP A 735 47.70 -58.19 28.65
N TYR A 736 46.81 -57.70 29.51
CA TYR A 736 46.97 -56.45 30.24
C TYR A 736 48.21 -56.47 31.16
N VAL A 737 48.37 -57.54 31.96
CA VAL A 737 49.55 -57.72 32.84
C VAL A 737 50.83 -57.83 32.02
N LYS A 738 50.83 -58.59 30.92
CA LYS A 738 51.98 -58.72 30.00
C LYS A 738 52.35 -57.39 29.35
N LYS A 739 51.35 -56.59 28.98
CA LYS A 739 51.57 -55.27 28.38
C LYS A 739 52.28 -54.32 29.36
N ILE A 740 51.92 -54.37 30.64
CA ILE A 740 52.54 -53.52 31.68
C ILE A 740 53.90 -54.07 32.13
N HIS A 741 54.04 -55.40 32.19
CA HIS A 741 55.28 -56.09 32.54
C HIS A 741 55.69 -57.08 31.43
N PRO A 742 56.36 -56.62 30.36
CA PRO A 742 56.77 -57.48 29.25
C PRO A 742 57.71 -58.63 29.65
N THR A 743 58.41 -58.49 30.77
CA THR A 743 59.31 -59.52 31.34
C THR A 743 58.57 -60.62 32.13
N SER A 744 57.25 -60.50 32.27
CA SER A 744 56.41 -61.47 32.97
C SER A 744 56.39 -62.81 32.25
N LYS A 745 56.81 -63.89 32.93
CA LYS A 745 56.77 -65.27 32.41
C LYS A 745 55.37 -65.91 32.45
N ILE A 746 54.32 -65.09 32.57
CA ILE A 746 52.95 -65.58 32.63
C ILE A 746 52.57 -66.18 31.27
N ASP A 747 52.11 -67.43 31.31
CA ASP A 747 51.73 -68.17 30.13
C ASP A 747 50.35 -68.79 30.33
N GLU A 748 49.46 -68.59 29.34
CA GLU A 748 48.05 -69.01 29.39
C GLU A 748 47.96 -70.53 29.64
N LEU A 749 48.75 -71.32 28.90
CA LEU A 749 48.76 -72.77 29.01
C LEU A 749 49.30 -73.25 30.37
N THR A 750 50.35 -72.62 30.90
CA THR A 750 50.89 -72.91 32.25
C THR A 750 49.84 -72.65 33.32
N LEU A 751 49.15 -71.50 33.25
CA LEU A 751 48.10 -71.14 34.21
C LEU A 751 46.95 -72.14 34.18
N LEU A 752 46.47 -72.50 32.98
CA LEU A 752 45.40 -73.50 32.83
C LEU A 752 45.82 -74.88 33.33
N THR A 753 47.07 -75.27 33.08
CA THR A 753 47.63 -76.56 33.54
C THR A 753 47.64 -76.62 35.06
N ASN A 754 48.03 -75.53 35.72
CA ASN A 754 48.01 -75.43 37.19
C ASN A 754 46.59 -75.46 37.76
N ILE A 755 45.61 -74.90 37.05
CA ILE A 755 44.21 -74.85 37.50
C ILE A 755 43.51 -76.21 37.37
N PHE A 756 43.66 -76.90 36.23
CA PHE A 756 42.87 -78.09 35.93
C PHE A 756 43.60 -79.42 36.11
N THR A 757 44.92 -79.40 36.28
CA THR A 757 45.82 -80.52 35.98
C THR A 757 45.96 -80.76 34.48
N GLU A 758 47.12 -81.28 34.10
CA GLU A 758 47.50 -81.51 32.72
C GLU A 758 46.55 -82.50 32.00
N GLU A 759 46.15 -83.57 32.69
CA GLU A 759 45.21 -84.56 32.18
C GLU A 759 43.83 -83.96 31.85
N LYS A 760 43.23 -83.22 32.81
CA LYS A 760 41.90 -82.64 32.60
C LYS A 760 41.95 -81.53 31.56
N LEU A 761 43.00 -80.71 31.55
CA LEU A 761 43.17 -79.68 30.53
C LEU A 761 43.26 -80.28 29.13
N SER A 762 44.07 -81.32 28.95
CA SER A 762 44.18 -82.04 27.66
C SER A 762 42.83 -82.59 27.19
N ALA A 763 42.05 -83.21 28.09
CA ALA A 763 40.71 -83.69 27.77
C ALA A 763 39.75 -82.54 27.38
N MET A 764 39.80 -81.42 28.11
CA MET A 764 38.99 -80.22 27.83
C MET A 764 39.35 -79.58 26.48
N LEU A 765 40.64 -79.49 26.14
CA LEU A 765 41.11 -78.93 24.87
C LEU A 765 40.71 -79.81 23.68
N ILE A 766 40.81 -81.13 23.82
CA ILE A 766 40.34 -82.07 22.80
C ILE A 766 38.82 -81.95 22.59
N ALA A 767 38.05 -81.84 23.68
CA ALA A 767 36.61 -81.63 23.59
C ALA A 767 36.27 -80.29 22.91
N ALA A 768 37.01 -79.22 23.25
CA ALA A 768 36.86 -77.90 22.66
C ALA A 768 37.28 -77.84 21.19
N GLU A 769 38.21 -78.67 20.72
CA GLU A 769 38.58 -78.71 19.29
C GLU A 769 37.42 -79.21 18.42
N ARG A 770 36.64 -80.16 18.95
CA ARG A 770 35.51 -80.77 18.25
C ARG A 770 34.33 -79.81 18.05
N ALA A 771 34.21 -78.78 18.86
CA ALA A 771 33.19 -77.75 18.72
C ALA A 771 33.67 -76.62 17.80
N SER A 772 32.85 -76.26 16.80
CA SER A 772 33.21 -75.22 15.81
C SER A 772 33.46 -73.85 16.43
N SER A 773 32.75 -73.51 17.51
CA SER A 773 32.88 -72.29 18.30
C SER A 773 34.25 -72.13 18.97
N THR A 774 34.89 -73.23 19.39
CA THR A 774 36.12 -73.23 20.19
C THR A 774 37.32 -73.87 19.49
N LYS A 775 37.13 -74.36 18.27
CA LYS A 775 38.15 -75.08 17.50
C LYS A 775 39.47 -74.34 17.38
N THR A 776 39.43 -73.04 17.05
CA THR A 776 40.63 -72.23 16.83
C THR A 776 41.47 -72.08 18.09
N ILE A 777 40.84 -71.74 19.22
CA ILE A 777 41.55 -71.56 20.49
C ILE A 777 42.06 -72.89 21.04
N ALA A 778 41.28 -73.96 20.89
CA ALA A 778 41.68 -75.30 21.26
C ALA A 778 42.91 -75.77 20.47
N LYS A 779 42.92 -75.59 19.14
CA LYS A 779 44.09 -75.91 18.30
C LYS A 779 45.34 -75.13 18.71
N LYS A 780 45.21 -73.83 18.98
CA LYS A 780 46.34 -73.00 19.44
C LYS A 780 46.94 -73.56 20.73
N LEU A 781 46.11 -73.85 21.74
CA LEU A 781 46.56 -74.36 23.04
C LEU A 781 47.07 -75.80 22.96
N LEU A 782 46.46 -76.65 22.12
CA LEU A 782 46.93 -78.01 21.84
C LEU A 782 48.31 -78.01 21.17
N ASN A 783 48.55 -77.15 20.19
CA ASN A 783 49.85 -77.01 19.55
C ASN A 783 50.90 -76.48 20.53
N GLN A 784 50.56 -75.49 21.35
CA GLN A 784 51.45 -75.02 22.42
C GLN A 784 51.77 -76.12 23.44
N GLN A 785 50.80 -76.98 23.77
CA GLN A 785 50.99 -78.14 24.62
C GLN A 785 51.91 -79.17 23.96
N PHE A 786 51.67 -79.47 22.68
CA PHE A 786 52.51 -80.34 21.85
C PHE A 786 53.97 -79.88 21.86
N ASP A 787 54.22 -78.62 21.49
CA ASP A 787 55.57 -78.06 21.40
C ASP A 787 56.26 -78.04 22.76
N ARG A 788 55.52 -77.74 23.83
CA ARG A 788 56.04 -77.73 25.20
C ARG A 788 56.44 -79.13 25.67
N TRP A 789 55.60 -80.13 25.41
CA TRP A 789 55.91 -81.52 25.74
C TRP A 789 57.11 -82.03 24.95
N LEU A 790 57.19 -81.66 23.67
CA LEU A 790 58.30 -82.01 22.80
C LEU A 790 59.62 -81.40 23.32
N ALA A 791 59.62 -80.10 23.63
CA ALA A 791 60.77 -79.41 24.21
C ALA A 791 61.19 -79.99 25.58
N ALA A 792 60.23 -80.43 26.39
CA ALA A 792 60.47 -81.10 27.68
C ALA A 792 60.84 -82.59 27.56
N LYS A 793 60.93 -83.13 26.33
CA LYS A 793 61.16 -84.56 26.05
C LYS A 793 60.21 -85.48 26.84
N LYS A 794 58.93 -85.13 26.87
CA LYS A 794 57.92 -85.91 27.60
C LYS A 794 57.67 -87.25 26.91
N ASP A 795 57.81 -88.35 27.67
CA ASP A 795 57.67 -89.72 27.18
C ASP A 795 56.35 -89.91 26.41
N PRO A 796 56.39 -90.38 25.15
CA PRO A 796 55.18 -90.67 24.38
C PRO A 796 54.16 -91.56 25.10
N LYS A 797 54.59 -92.50 25.95
CA LYS A 797 53.66 -93.31 26.77
C LYS A 797 52.79 -92.44 27.67
N ILE A 798 53.37 -91.40 28.28
CA ILE A 798 52.63 -90.45 29.13
C ILE A 798 51.67 -89.62 28.27
N VAL A 799 52.12 -89.16 27.10
CA VAL A 799 51.29 -88.38 26.16
C VAL A 799 50.10 -89.20 25.64
N TYR A 800 50.29 -90.50 25.40
CA TYR A 800 49.22 -91.44 25.02
C TYR A 800 48.09 -91.45 26.05
N PHE A 801 48.43 -91.50 27.35
CA PHE A 801 47.47 -91.45 28.45
C PHE A 801 46.82 -90.06 28.59
N LEU A 802 47.60 -88.98 28.53
CA LEU A 802 47.09 -87.61 28.71
C LEU A 802 46.12 -87.18 27.62
N TRP A 803 46.33 -87.60 26.36
CA TRP A 803 45.36 -87.40 25.28
C TRP A 803 44.31 -88.51 25.18
N GLN A 804 44.25 -89.46 26.11
CA GLN A 804 43.25 -90.53 26.17
C GLN A 804 43.09 -91.28 24.84
N VAL A 805 44.21 -91.60 24.19
CA VAL A 805 44.23 -92.27 22.89
C VAL A 805 43.73 -93.71 23.07
N LYS A 806 42.60 -94.05 22.45
CA LYS A 806 42.02 -95.42 22.58
C LYS A 806 42.68 -96.43 21.64
N THR A 807 43.06 -96.01 20.43
CA THR A 807 43.74 -96.85 19.42
C THR A 807 44.74 -96.01 18.63
N VAL A 808 45.85 -96.62 18.21
CA VAL A 808 46.92 -95.96 17.42
C VAL A 808 46.63 -95.96 15.92
N THR A 809 45.68 -96.79 15.48
CA THR A 809 45.29 -97.00 14.07
C THR A 809 44.02 -96.26 13.66
N GLY A 810 43.32 -95.60 14.60
CA GLY A 810 42.09 -94.85 14.32
C GLY A 810 42.31 -93.48 13.66
N ASN A 811 41.20 -92.84 13.26
CA ASN A 811 41.14 -91.48 12.68
C ASN A 811 40.61 -90.42 13.66
N SER A 812 40.59 -90.71 14.97
CA SER A 812 40.21 -89.71 15.97
C SER A 812 41.27 -88.61 16.08
N LEU A 813 40.86 -87.37 16.42
CA LEU A 813 41.78 -86.24 16.65
C LEU A 813 42.92 -86.63 17.61
N ASN A 814 42.58 -87.30 18.72
CA ASN A 814 43.53 -87.74 19.74
C ASN A 814 44.58 -88.67 19.12
N THR A 815 44.15 -89.60 18.26
CA THR A 815 45.04 -90.54 17.57
C THR A 815 45.96 -89.84 16.57
N GLN A 816 45.44 -88.85 15.83
CA GLN A 816 46.22 -88.08 14.86
C GLN A 816 47.31 -87.25 15.56
N LEU A 817 46.93 -86.44 16.56
CA LEU A 817 47.88 -85.64 17.36
C LEU A 817 48.96 -86.51 18.00
N TYR A 818 48.58 -87.68 18.53
CA TYR A 818 49.54 -88.62 19.12
C TYR A 818 50.54 -89.18 18.10
N ARG A 819 50.09 -89.57 16.91
CA ARG A 819 50.99 -90.05 15.84
C ARG A 819 51.98 -88.96 15.42
N GLU A 820 51.50 -87.73 15.27
CA GLU A 820 52.35 -86.57 14.97
C GLU A 820 53.38 -86.33 16.08
N TYR A 821 52.97 -86.45 17.35
CA TYR A 821 53.87 -86.26 18.49
C TYR A 821 54.95 -87.33 18.56
N VAL A 822 54.61 -88.61 18.38
CA VAL A 822 55.60 -89.71 18.33
C VAL A 822 56.60 -89.50 17.21
N LEU A 823 56.14 -89.09 16.02
CA LEU A 823 56.99 -88.82 14.86
C LEU A 823 57.91 -87.61 15.09
N ALA A 824 57.44 -86.57 15.76
CA ALA A 824 58.25 -85.42 16.13
C ALA A 824 59.26 -85.79 17.22
N TYR A 825 58.84 -86.57 18.22
CA TYR A 825 59.67 -87.03 19.34
C TYR A 825 60.81 -87.94 18.89
N SER A 826 60.58 -88.82 17.90
CA SER A 826 61.63 -89.68 17.35
C SER A 826 62.73 -88.92 16.59
N LYS A 827 62.53 -87.62 16.32
CA LYS A 827 63.49 -86.74 15.64
C LYS A 827 64.29 -85.86 16.60
N LEU A 828 63.96 -85.88 17.90
CA LEU A 828 64.70 -85.21 18.98
C LEU A 828 65.78 -86.14 19.55
#